data_AF-A0A401ZFU5-F1
#
_entry.id   AF-A0A401ZFU5-F1
#
_cell.length_a   1.000
_cell.length_b   1.000
_cell.length_c   1.000
_cell.angle_alpha   90.00
_cell.angle_beta   90.00
_cell.angle_gamma   90.00
#
_symmetry.space_group_name_H-M   'P 1'
#
loop_
_entity.id
_entity.type
_entity.pdbx_description
1 polymer ?
#
loop_
_entity_poly.entity_id
_entity_poly.type
_entity_poly.pdbx_seq_one_letter_code
_entity_poly.pdbx_strand_id
1 'polypeptide(L)'
;MKKTFSADSINNINFSNIHEFLHVRGWDQSSIEVESDGDYTVYDQSGDGFNLSDAQEDLTVSVPFESVVTVAEAHGGVSIERVRQVVAQNIHDDISLKEIQDEATLSHIDGDVSLSNIRGAVTLATINGDVGAREVEEIRSEERLQGDASLSEITSAFLQAVGGDLWLQEVEEATIGSVGNDLSAEDINTLRCENVGNDAKITGKRESTVTLNNVGNDLIVQEVASLTVSNVGSDCKISQSTQAEITLGRVGSDLTIQDVVQVTLGSAGSDARISNVPGNVTLGNIGSDVTLTNIGGEVRAGSVGSDATLKNVHGPVNAGNVGSDLFLQTDFEPGSTSYVRVGSDATIVLPAEPNVTIQGTVGGDISGRSIVSSSLGNRATLVYGDGAAHLELVVGGDLRLRGEKGPRSSSSEGGAWWNDFSRGMADFGREMGNIGRDLGAEISASVNSATASISADIANEVANQASHQKMIFKAEKQRQKAERQAQRARDRAHDRAQRDHERAARFNFRVNERQWSMDPERINRIVEQAQRAASEGVQGALEAVEQALKNMNVPQRPPMPPSAPMPPTPPIPPVPPVQGQPSWGTLATPEANQQQNFDERAQPEVPVAPQEEAQPVSNETAAAREATPPVDVEQEREAILRMIAEGRITPEEGDMLLEALGN
;
A
#
# COMPACT_ATOMS: atom_id res chain seq x y z
N MET A 1 27.39 18.92 -32.41
CA MET A 1 26.66 19.42 -33.62
C MET A 1 25.33 20.07 -33.22
N LYS A 2 24.85 21.08 -33.97
CA LYS A 2 23.63 21.85 -33.63
C LYS A 2 22.62 21.91 -34.79
N LYS A 3 21.34 21.59 -34.54
CA LYS A 3 20.24 21.67 -35.53
C LYS A 3 19.00 22.31 -34.88
N THR A 4 18.21 23.03 -35.69
CA THR A 4 16.98 23.71 -35.24
C THR A 4 15.80 23.30 -36.12
N PHE A 5 14.64 23.08 -35.49
CA PHE A 5 13.39 22.65 -36.09
C PHE A 5 12.27 23.62 -35.68
N SER A 6 11.21 23.76 -36.49
CA SER A 6 10.04 24.55 -36.09
C SER A 6 9.13 23.75 -35.15
N ALA A 7 8.53 24.40 -34.16
CA ALA A 7 7.62 23.77 -33.21
C ALA A 7 6.14 24.15 -33.43
N ASP A 8 5.79 24.78 -34.56
CA ASP A 8 4.47 25.39 -34.86
C ASP A 8 3.23 24.49 -34.63
N SER A 9 3.41 23.17 -34.55
CA SER A 9 2.35 22.21 -34.20
C SER A 9 2.78 21.12 -33.22
N ILE A 10 3.98 21.17 -32.65
CA ILE A 10 4.60 20.07 -31.90
C ILE A 10 4.56 20.37 -30.41
N ASN A 11 3.69 19.68 -29.68
CA ASN A 11 3.64 19.78 -28.22
C ASN A 11 4.30 18.57 -27.53
N ASN A 12 4.31 17.39 -28.15
CA ASN A 12 4.87 16.18 -27.55
C ASN A 12 6.27 15.87 -28.08
N ILE A 13 7.22 15.67 -27.17
CA ILE A 13 8.64 15.46 -27.49
C ILE A 13 9.08 14.16 -26.83
N ASN A 14 9.33 13.15 -27.66
CA ASN A 14 9.64 11.79 -27.24
C ASN A 14 11.13 11.49 -27.43
N PHE A 15 11.76 10.99 -26.38
CA PHE A 15 13.15 10.50 -26.35
C PHE A 15 13.17 9.00 -26.08
N SER A 16 13.99 8.25 -26.81
CA SER A 16 14.22 6.82 -26.55
C SER A 16 15.64 6.37 -26.87
N ASN A 17 16.12 5.37 -26.14
CA ASN A 17 17.44 4.77 -26.33
C ASN A 17 18.59 5.80 -26.24
N ILE A 18 18.54 6.68 -25.23
CA ILE A 18 19.58 7.67 -24.95
C ILE A 18 20.67 7.00 -24.10
N HIS A 19 21.93 7.01 -24.56
CA HIS A 19 23.00 6.23 -23.93
C HIS A 19 23.75 7.01 -22.83
N GLU A 20 24.04 8.28 -23.07
CA GLU A 20 24.73 9.19 -22.13
C GLU A 20 23.70 10.20 -21.56
N PHE A 21 24.11 11.42 -21.20
CA PHE A 21 23.25 12.37 -20.49
C PHE A 21 22.19 13.05 -21.39
N LEU A 22 20.94 13.12 -20.91
CA LEU A 22 19.87 13.88 -21.54
C LEU A 22 19.60 15.18 -20.77
N HIS A 23 19.76 16.33 -21.41
CA HIS A 23 19.39 17.63 -20.86
C HIS A 23 18.30 18.29 -21.70
N VAL A 24 17.08 18.42 -21.17
CA VAL A 24 15.97 19.11 -21.83
C VAL A 24 15.64 20.40 -21.08
N ARG A 25 15.52 21.52 -21.80
CA ARG A 25 15.18 22.82 -21.19
C ARG A 25 14.08 23.55 -21.94
N GLY A 26 13.09 24.05 -21.21
CA GLY A 26 12.06 24.97 -21.70
C GLY A 26 12.61 26.36 -22.04
N TRP A 27 12.18 26.92 -23.18
CA TRP A 27 12.50 28.28 -23.61
C TRP A 27 11.34 29.00 -24.31
N ASP A 28 11.51 30.30 -24.56
CA ASP A 28 10.50 31.23 -25.07
C ASP A 28 10.28 31.18 -26.59
N GLN A 29 11.00 30.29 -27.30
CA GLN A 29 10.94 30.18 -28.75
C GLN A 29 10.05 29.01 -29.18
N SER A 30 9.22 29.24 -30.20
CA SER A 30 8.44 28.20 -30.90
C SER A 30 9.32 27.37 -31.85
N SER A 31 10.48 26.93 -31.36
CA SER A 31 11.46 26.12 -32.09
C SER A 31 12.03 25.05 -31.16
N ILE A 32 12.46 23.94 -31.75
CA ILE A 32 13.19 22.88 -31.04
C ILE A 32 14.64 22.94 -31.50
N GLU A 33 15.57 23.07 -30.57
CA GLU A 33 17.01 23.13 -30.84
C GLU A 33 17.71 21.93 -30.23
N VAL A 34 18.34 21.11 -31.06
CA VAL A 34 19.06 19.88 -30.66
C VAL A 34 20.55 20.10 -30.82
N GLU A 35 21.29 19.93 -29.73
CA GLU A 35 22.74 20.02 -29.64
C GLU A 35 23.30 18.73 -29.03
N SER A 36 24.09 17.99 -29.81
CA SER A 36 24.77 16.77 -29.40
C SER A 36 26.00 16.57 -30.29
N ASP A 37 27.12 16.13 -29.70
CA ASP A 37 28.37 15.95 -30.45
C ASP A 37 28.47 14.60 -31.20
N GLY A 38 27.65 13.63 -30.78
CA GLY A 38 27.47 12.35 -31.47
C GLY A 38 26.38 12.35 -32.55
N ASP A 39 26.20 11.18 -33.16
CA ASP A 39 25.07 10.90 -34.05
C ASP A 39 23.80 10.60 -33.24
N TYR A 40 22.66 11.03 -33.77
CA TYR A 40 21.31 10.76 -33.27
C TYR A 40 20.34 10.70 -34.46
N THR A 41 19.20 10.03 -34.29
CA THR A 41 18.19 9.94 -35.36
C THR A 41 16.88 10.59 -34.96
N VAL A 42 16.23 11.24 -35.92
CA VAL A 42 14.91 11.88 -35.76
C VAL A 42 13.97 11.23 -36.75
N TYR A 43 12.95 10.53 -36.25
CA TYR A 43 12.14 9.62 -37.07
C TYR A 43 10.75 10.15 -37.42
N ASP A 44 10.25 11.18 -36.74
CA ASP A 44 9.04 11.89 -37.17
C ASP A 44 9.03 13.37 -36.72
N GLN A 45 8.42 14.20 -37.55
CA GLN A 45 8.13 15.63 -37.36
C GLN A 45 6.72 15.98 -37.86
N SER A 46 5.86 14.97 -38.08
CA SER A 46 4.60 15.10 -38.81
C SER A 46 3.40 15.13 -37.85
N GLY A 47 2.94 16.33 -37.49
CA GLY A 47 1.80 16.52 -36.59
C GLY A 47 2.23 17.09 -35.25
N ASP A 48 1.90 16.39 -34.15
CA ASP A 48 2.06 16.86 -32.76
C ASP A 48 3.26 16.24 -32.02
N GLY A 49 3.97 15.29 -32.67
CA GLY A 49 5.08 14.55 -32.06
C GLY A 49 6.42 14.81 -32.72
N PHE A 50 7.44 15.09 -31.91
CA PHE A 50 8.86 15.08 -32.30
C PHE A 50 9.54 13.88 -31.64
N ASN A 51 10.10 12.97 -32.42
CA ASN A 51 10.68 11.73 -31.91
C ASN A 51 12.18 11.69 -32.20
N LEU A 52 13.01 11.63 -31.16
CA LEU A 52 14.46 11.52 -31.23
C LEU A 52 14.92 10.25 -30.53
N SER A 53 15.75 9.45 -31.21
CA SER A 53 16.31 8.23 -30.63
C SER A 53 17.76 7.96 -31.01
N ASP A 54 18.32 6.96 -30.34
CA ASP A 54 19.64 6.36 -30.62
C ASP A 54 20.81 7.34 -30.46
N ALA A 55 20.69 8.29 -29.53
CA ALA A 55 21.78 9.22 -29.20
C ALA A 55 22.87 8.50 -28.40
N GLN A 56 24.10 8.53 -28.95
CA GLN A 56 25.28 7.84 -28.40
C GLN A 56 26.18 8.73 -27.52
N GLU A 57 25.94 10.04 -27.51
CA GLU A 57 26.68 11.03 -26.71
C GLU A 57 25.66 12.00 -26.08
N ASP A 58 26.14 12.87 -25.18
CA ASP A 58 25.34 13.88 -24.48
C ASP A 58 24.40 14.64 -25.44
N LEU A 59 23.15 14.81 -24.99
CA LEU A 59 22.07 15.38 -25.78
C LEU A 59 21.41 16.54 -25.04
N THR A 60 21.68 17.76 -25.49
CA THR A 60 21.00 18.96 -25.02
C THR A 60 19.89 19.37 -26.00
N VAL A 61 18.66 19.50 -25.51
CA VAL A 61 17.50 19.88 -26.30
C VAL A 61 16.78 21.07 -25.67
N SER A 62 16.65 22.16 -26.43
CA SER A 62 15.85 23.32 -26.03
C SER A 62 14.47 23.21 -26.69
N VAL A 63 13.40 23.32 -25.91
CA VAL A 63 12.01 23.04 -26.31
C VAL A 63 11.08 24.16 -25.85
N PRO A 64 9.93 24.41 -26.49
CA PRO A 64 8.95 25.37 -25.99
C PRO A 64 8.51 25.05 -24.54
N PHE A 65 8.26 26.08 -23.72
CA PHE A 65 7.76 25.91 -22.34
C PHE A 65 6.47 25.05 -22.23
N GLU A 66 5.61 25.08 -23.25
CA GLU A 66 4.32 24.35 -23.27
C GLU A 66 4.46 22.86 -23.66
N SER A 67 5.68 22.39 -23.96
CA SER A 67 5.92 21.02 -24.40
C SER A 67 5.76 19.98 -23.28
N VAL A 68 5.19 18.84 -23.65
CA VAL A 68 5.17 17.59 -22.91
C VAL A 68 6.41 16.78 -23.31
N VAL A 69 7.20 16.35 -22.33
CA VAL A 69 8.42 15.56 -22.57
C VAL A 69 8.20 14.13 -22.12
N THR A 70 8.38 13.19 -23.05
CA THR A 70 8.34 11.76 -22.78
C THR A 70 9.75 11.17 -22.94
N VAL A 71 10.27 10.48 -21.92
CA VAL A 71 11.52 9.70 -22.00
C VAL A 71 11.15 8.23 -21.79
N ALA A 72 11.32 7.40 -22.82
CA ALA A 72 10.88 6.00 -22.78
C ALA A 72 11.96 5.00 -22.34
N GLU A 73 13.24 5.37 -22.50
CA GLU A 73 14.42 4.60 -22.11
C GLU A 73 15.67 5.49 -22.16
N ALA A 74 16.41 5.57 -21.05
CA ALA A 74 17.71 6.23 -20.97
C ALA A 74 18.67 5.45 -20.06
N HIS A 75 19.91 5.30 -20.51
CA HIS A 75 20.96 4.61 -19.76
C HIS A 75 21.83 5.54 -18.90
N GLY A 76 21.92 6.82 -19.27
CA GLY A 76 22.55 7.87 -18.49
C GLY A 76 21.52 8.87 -17.94
N GLY A 77 21.99 9.73 -17.03
CA GLY A 77 21.15 10.64 -16.27
C GLY A 77 20.29 11.59 -17.11
N VAL A 78 19.14 11.96 -16.55
CA VAL A 78 18.14 12.80 -17.21
C VAL A 78 17.91 14.08 -16.41
N SER A 79 18.10 15.24 -17.02
CA SER A 79 17.74 16.54 -16.44
C SER A 79 16.73 17.24 -17.33
N ILE A 80 15.55 17.54 -16.80
CA ILE A 80 14.47 18.22 -17.52
C ILE A 80 14.04 19.44 -16.71
N GLU A 81 14.26 20.63 -17.28
CA GLU A 81 13.84 21.90 -16.67
C GLU A 81 12.80 22.65 -17.52
N ARG A 82 11.88 23.37 -16.86
CA ARG A 82 11.01 24.40 -17.45
C ARG A 82 10.02 23.91 -18.51
N VAL A 83 9.60 22.66 -18.46
CA VAL A 83 8.60 22.12 -19.40
C VAL A 83 7.21 22.03 -18.76
N ARG A 84 6.20 21.72 -19.57
CA ARG A 84 4.82 21.66 -19.09
C ARG A 84 4.57 20.40 -18.26
N GLN A 85 4.87 19.23 -18.83
CA GLN A 85 4.61 17.93 -18.22
C GLN A 85 5.76 16.98 -18.56
N VAL A 86 6.07 16.05 -17.65
CA VAL A 86 7.12 15.03 -17.86
C VAL A 86 6.56 13.63 -17.64
N VAL A 87 6.89 12.71 -18.54
CA VAL A 87 6.67 11.27 -18.37
C VAL A 87 8.00 10.57 -18.64
N ALA A 88 8.65 10.03 -17.61
CA ALA A 88 9.90 9.29 -17.78
C ALA A 88 9.77 7.84 -17.30
N GLN A 89 10.30 6.93 -18.11
CA GLN A 89 10.26 5.49 -17.89
C GLN A 89 11.60 4.84 -18.26
N ASN A 90 12.00 3.79 -17.52
CA ASN A 90 13.21 3.00 -17.76
C ASN A 90 14.48 3.87 -17.79
N ILE A 91 14.74 4.56 -16.68
CA ILE A 91 15.93 5.41 -16.52
C ILE A 91 16.90 4.66 -15.61
N HIS A 92 18.05 4.26 -16.14
CA HIS A 92 19.02 3.41 -15.41
C HIS A 92 20.02 4.20 -14.53
N ASP A 93 19.81 5.49 -14.38
CA ASP A 93 20.67 6.49 -13.75
C ASP A 93 19.78 7.59 -13.13
N ASP A 94 20.38 8.63 -12.56
CA ASP A 94 19.65 9.68 -11.83
C ASP A 94 18.72 10.53 -12.73
N ILE A 95 17.62 11.03 -12.14
CA ILE A 95 16.70 11.97 -12.80
C ILE A 95 16.46 13.24 -11.97
N SER A 96 16.59 14.39 -12.63
CA SER A 96 16.37 15.72 -12.06
C SER A 96 15.26 16.47 -12.81
N LEU A 97 14.17 16.79 -12.13
CA LEU A 97 13.06 17.58 -12.67
C LEU A 97 12.98 18.94 -11.98
N LYS A 98 12.81 20.00 -12.77
CA LYS A 98 12.79 21.38 -12.26
C LYS A 98 11.81 22.29 -12.97
N GLU A 99 11.07 23.11 -12.21
CA GLU A 99 10.17 24.13 -12.76
C GLU A 99 9.13 23.54 -13.73
N ILE A 100 8.48 22.45 -13.33
CA ILE A 100 7.45 21.75 -14.13
C ILE A 100 6.07 22.36 -13.84
N GLN A 101 5.32 22.68 -14.89
CA GLN A 101 4.09 23.50 -14.75
C GLN A 101 2.83 22.71 -14.40
N ASP A 102 2.70 21.51 -14.94
CA ASP A 102 1.63 20.54 -14.68
C ASP A 102 2.26 19.31 -13.98
N GLU A 103 1.86 18.10 -14.35
CA GLU A 103 2.19 16.83 -13.69
C GLU A 103 3.58 16.26 -14.06
N ALA A 104 4.07 15.33 -13.25
CA ALA A 104 5.20 14.47 -13.60
C ALA A 104 4.94 13.00 -13.25
N THR A 105 5.28 12.08 -14.15
CA THR A 105 5.13 10.63 -13.94
C THR A 105 6.47 9.94 -14.13
N LEU A 106 6.97 9.27 -13.10
CA LEU A 106 8.25 8.57 -13.08
C LEU A 106 8.05 7.09 -12.77
N SER A 107 8.64 6.20 -13.57
CA SER A 107 8.51 4.76 -13.36
C SER A 107 9.75 3.99 -13.82
N HIS A 108 10.14 2.95 -13.07
CA HIS A 108 11.34 2.15 -13.36
C HIS A 108 12.59 3.04 -13.44
N ILE A 109 12.90 3.69 -12.32
CA ILE A 109 14.11 4.51 -12.15
C ILE A 109 15.08 3.72 -11.27
N ASP A 110 16.28 3.41 -11.79
CA ASP A 110 17.31 2.67 -11.05
C ASP A 110 18.26 3.57 -10.23
N GLY A 111 18.29 4.88 -10.53
CA GLY A 111 19.03 5.91 -9.78
C GLY A 111 18.16 6.80 -8.89
N ASP A 112 18.73 7.93 -8.46
CA ASP A 112 18.10 8.87 -7.54
C ASP A 112 17.16 9.85 -8.26
N VAL A 113 16.10 10.29 -7.56
CA VAL A 113 15.08 11.21 -8.07
C VAL A 113 15.18 12.55 -7.34
N SER A 114 15.46 13.62 -8.07
CA SER A 114 15.49 15.00 -7.55
C SER A 114 14.40 15.85 -8.18
N LEU A 115 13.46 16.35 -7.38
CA LEU A 115 12.29 17.12 -7.81
C LEU A 115 12.31 18.52 -7.19
N SER A 116 12.16 19.57 -7.99
CA SER A 116 12.14 20.95 -7.50
C SER A 116 11.14 21.85 -8.21
N ASN A 117 10.29 22.54 -7.46
CA ASN A 117 9.31 23.51 -8.00
C ASN A 117 8.40 22.87 -9.07
N ILE A 118 7.59 21.90 -8.65
CA ILE A 118 6.62 21.20 -9.51
C ILE A 118 5.22 21.57 -9.02
N ARG A 119 4.41 22.19 -9.88
CA ARG A 119 3.08 22.69 -9.49
C ARG A 119 1.98 21.64 -9.60
N GLY A 120 2.12 20.63 -10.46
CA GLY A 120 1.17 19.52 -10.53
C GLY A 120 1.52 18.38 -9.58
N ALA A 121 0.73 17.32 -9.64
CA ALA A 121 1.00 16.09 -8.92
C ALA A 121 2.18 15.33 -9.55
N VAL A 122 3.03 14.77 -8.69
CA VAL A 122 4.09 13.83 -9.08
C VAL A 122 3.66 12.42 -8.73
N THR A 123 3.69 11.51 -9.70
CA THR A 123 3.46 10.07 -9.50
C THR A 123 4.75 9.29 -9.64
N LEU A 124 5.12 8.55 -8.60
CA LEU A 124 6.29 7.68 -8.54
C LEU A 124 5.84 6.22 -8.48
N ALA A 125 6.19 5.40 -9.47
CA ALA A 125 5.96 3.95 -9.41
C ALA A 125 7.18 3.27 -8.77
N THR A 126 7.89 2.43 -9.53
CA THR A 126 9.11 1.74 -9.08
C THR A 126 10.32 2.68 -9.10
N ILE A 127 10.83 3.08 -7.94
CA ILE A 127 12.08 3.84 -7.74
C ILE A 127 13.03 3.03 -6.87
N ASN A 128 14.22 2.73 -7.38
CA ASN A 128 15.23 1.91 -6.69
C ASN A 128 16.29 2.73 -5.93
N GLY A 129 16.45 4.01 -6.24
CA GLY A 129 17.30 4.96 -5.49
C GLY A 129 16.52 5.80 -4.47
N ASP A 130 17.14 6.91 -4.05
CA ASP A 130 16.59 7.86 -3.09
C ASP A 130 15.66 8.90 -3.77
N VAL A 131 14.73 9.48 -3.01
CA VAL A 131 13.78 10.50 -3.51
C VAL A 131 13.91 11.80 -2.74
N GLY A 132 14.47 12.83 -3.37
CA GLY A 132 14.46 14.21 -2.90
C GLY A 132 13.36 15.02 -3.59
N ALA A 133 12.43 15.60 -2.84
CA ALA A 133 11.44 16.54 -3.37
C ALA A 133 11.41 17.86 -2.58
N ARG A 134 11.34 18.96 -3.31
CA ARG A 134 11.25 20.31 -2.75
C ARG A 134 10.27 21.17 -3.52
N GLU A 135 9.41 21.93 -2.81
CA GLU A 135 8.45 22.86 -3.43
C GLU A 135 7.56 22.12 -4.47
N VAL A 136 6.87 21.06 -4.02
CA VAL A 136 5.97 20.26 -4.86
C VAL A 136 4.56 20.28 -4.24
N GLU A 137 3.53 20.54 -5.06
CA GLU A 137 2.16 20.59 -4.55
C GLU A 137 1.71 19.21 -4.02
N GLU A 138 1.84 18.16 -4.84
CA GLU A 138 1.48 16.81 -4.43
C GLU A 138 2.48 15.76 -4.91
N ILE A 139 2.84 14.82 -4.04
CA ILE A 139 3.67 13.65 -4.36
C ILE A 139 2.96 12.36 -3.96
N ARG A 140 2.88 11.40 -4.89
CA ARG A 140 2.24 10.09 -4.70
C ARG A 140 3.21 8.97 -5.08
N SER A 141 3.39 7.97 -4.21
CA SER A 141 4.03 6.70 -4.58
C SER A 141 3.00 5.58 -4.77
N GLU A 142 3.01 4.94 -5.95
CA GLU A 142 2.17 3.77 -6.25
C GLU A 142 2.76 2.47 -5.66
N GLU A 143 4.09 2.43 -5.53
CA GLU A 143 4.83 1.30 -4.98
C GLU A 143 5.75 1.76 -3.82
N ARG A 144 6.53 0.81 -3.28
CA ARG A 144 7.59 1.05 -2.31
C ARG A 144 8.79 1.72 -2.98
N LEU A 145 9.17 2.89 -2.49
CA LEU A 145 10.48 3.49 -2.74
C LEU A 145 11.55 2.63 -2.04
N GLN A 146 12.63 2.24 -2.71
CA GLN A 146 13.63 1.33 -2.11
C GLN A 146 14.72 2.04 -1.31
N GLY A 147 15.02 3.30 -1.63
CA GLY A 147 15.95 4.16 -0.89
C GLY A 147 15.26 4.99 0.20
N ASP A 148 15.95 6.06 0.58
CA ASP A 148 15.46 7.07 1.52
C ASP A 148 14.58 8.10 0.81
N ALA A 149 13.75 8.83 1.57
CA ALA A 149 12.92 9.90 1.05
C ALA A 149 13.08 11.19 1.87
N SER A 150 13.37 12.29 1.19
CA SER A 150 13.53 13.62 1.78
C SER A 150 12.58 14.60 1.10
N LEU A 151 11.53 14.98 1.81
CA LEU A 151 10.43 15.80 1.32
C LEU A 151 10.38 17.13 2.06
N SER A 152 10.49 18.24 1.33
CA SER A 152 10.51 19.60 1.90
C SER A 152 9.52 20.54 1.20
N GLU A 153 8.80 21.35 1.95
CA GLU A 153 7.85 22.34 1.42
C GLU A 153 6.82 21.68 0.46
N ILE A 154 6.06 20.72 1.01
CA ILE A 154 5.09 19.89 0.27
C ILE A 154 3.67 20.13 0.82
N THR A 155 2.67 20.27 -0.05
CA THR A 155 1.28 20.39 0.40
C THR A 155 0.69 19.03 0.76
N SER A 156 0.77 18.05 -0.14
CA SER A 156 0.30 16.67 0.11
C SER A 156 1.34 15.62 -0.25
N ALA A 157 1.65 14.71 0.68
CA ALA A 157 2.52 13.56 0.45
C ALA A 157 1.78 12.25 0.75
N PHE A 158 1.60 11.41 -0.26
CA PHE A 158 1.08 10.05 -0.13
C PHE A 158 2.15 9.04 -0.51
N LEU A 159 2.70 8.30 0.45
CA LEU A 159 3.75 7.30 0.21
C LEU A 159 3.29 5.92 0.67
N GLN A 160 3.22 4.94 -0.25
CA GLN A 160 2.84 3.59 0.13
C GLN A 160 3.87 2.97 1.10
N ALA A 161 5.17 3.05 0.75
CA ALA A 161 6.25 2.65 1.64
C ALA A 161 7.58 3.29 1.26
N VAL A 162 8.43 3.55 2.26
CA VAL A 162 9.80 4.09 2.13
C VAL A 162 10.82 3.03 2.55
N GLY A 163 11.92 3.00 1.81
CA GLY A 163 12.98 2.01 1.83
C GLY A 163 13.70 1.96 3.17
N GLY A 164 14.48 3.00 3.41
CA GLY A 164 15.14 3.29 4.68
C GLY A 164 14.41 4.40 5.42
N ASP A 165 15.04 5.57 5.46
CA ASP A 165 14.68 6.72 6.28
C ASP A 165 13.68 7.66 5.55
N LEU A 166 12.79 8.30 6.31
CA LEU A 166 11.89 9.34 5.80
C LEU A 166 12.10 10.66 6.56
N TRP A 167 12.56 11.69 5.86
CA TRP A 167 12.61 13.06 6.35
C TRP A 167 11.49 13.89 5.71
N LEU A 168 10.64 14.49 6.56
CA LEU A 168 9.63 15.47 6.19
C LEU A 168 9.98 16.83 6.82
N GLN A 169 9.97 17.91 6.04
CA GLN A 169 10.12 19.29 6.53
C GLN A 169 9.07 20.20 5.90
N GLU A 170 8.36 21.00 6.72
CA GLU A 170 7.36 21.97 6.24
C GLU A 170 6.29 21.33 5.33
N VAL A 171 5.76 20.17 5.75
CA VAL A 171 4.72 19.43 5.02
C VAL A 171 3.35 19.69 5.63
N GLU A 172 2.34 19.99 4.81
CA GLU A 172 0.97 20.22 5.31
C GLU A 172 0.24 18.90 5.63
N GLU A 173 0.12 17.98 4.68
CA GLU A 173 -0.41 16.63 4.94
C GLU A 173 0.55 15.54 4.45
N ALA A 174 0.82 14.55 5.30
CA ALA A 174 1.57 13.35 4.92
C ALA A 174 0.86 12.07 5.40
N THR A 175 0.54 11.19 4.45
CA THR A 175 -0.01 9.85 4.68
C THR A 175 0.99 8.80 4.18
N ILE A 176 1.50 7.97 5.09
CA ILE A 176 2.58 7.00 4.83
C ILE A 176 2.18 5.60 5.29
N GLY A 177 2.25 4.60 4.42
CA GLY A 177 2.02 3.21 4.83
C GLY A 177 3.11 2.69 5.77
N SER A 178 4.36 2.60 5.28
CA SER A 178 5.49 2.19 6.14
C SER A 178 6.81 2.88 5.83
N VAL A 179 7.59 3.16 6.88
CA VAL A 179 8.98 3.59 6.83
C VAL A 179 9.86 2.43 7.32
N GLY A 180 10.87 2.05 6.55
CA GLY A 180 11.70 0.87 6.87
C GLY A 180 12.61 1.06 8.07
N ASN A 181 13.12 2.27 8.27
CA ASN A 181 14.00 2.67 9.36
C ASN A 181 13.38 3.84 10.14
N ASP A 182 13.99 5.04 10.09
CA ASP A 182 13.67 6.19 10.91
C ASP A 182 12.70 7.18 10.24
N LEU A 183 11.82 7.78 11.04
CA LEU A 183 10.95 8.88 10.62
C LEU A 183 11.34 10.17 11.34
N SER A 184 11.82 11.17 10.60
CA SER A 184 12.08 12.52 11.11
C SER A 184 11.13 13.53 10.45
N ALA A 185 10.18 14.07 11.20
CA ALA A 185 9.25 15.08 10.71
C ALA A 185 9.42 16.41 11.46
N GLU A 186 9.54 17.52 10.73
CA GLU A 186 9.68 18.88 11.27
C GLU A 186 8.69 19.83 10.59
N ASP A 187 8.06 20.71 11.38
CA ASP A 187 7.07 21.69 10.91
C ASP A 187 5.84 21.07 10.19
N ILE A 188 5.52 19.81 10.48
CA ILE A 188 4.40 19.09 9.88
C ILE A 188 3.04 19.47 10.50
N ASN A 189 1.98 19.62 9.70
CA ASN A 189 0.62 19.86 10.21
C ASN A 189 -0.13 18.54 10.48
N THR A 190 -0.44 17.74 9.44
CA THR A 190 -1.07 16.42 9.61
C THR A 190 -0.10 15.31 9.22
N LEU A 191 0.20 14.42 10.17
CA LEU A 191 1.04 13.23 9.94
C LEU A 191 0.27 11.96 10.27
N ARG A 192 0.12 11.08 9.28
CA ARG A 192 -0.56 9.80 9.38
C ARG A 192 0.38 8.72 8.87
N CYS A 193 0.94 7.89 9.77
CA CYS A 193 1.81 6.79 9.37
C CYS A 193 1.34 5.48 9.99
N GLU A 194 1.31 4.36 9.24
CA GLU A 194 1.02 3.08 9.90
C GLU A 194 2.25 2.58 10.66
N ASN A 195 3.38 2.33 10.00
CA ASN A 195 4.52 1.65 10.61
C ASN A 195 5.85 2.39 10.42
N VAL A 196 6.60 2.62 11.49
CA VAL A 196 8.00 3.07 11.47
C VAL A 196 8.87 1.94 12.02
N GLY A 197 9.86 1.50 11.24
CA GLY A 197 10.65 0.30 11.54
C GLY A 197 11.65 0.47 12.70
N ASN A 198 12.17 1.67 12.91
CA ASN A 198 13.09 2.01 13.99
C ASN A 198 12.54 3.20 14.81
N ASP A 199 13.16 4.37 14.78
CA ASP A 199 12.85 5.50 15.65
C ASP A 199 11.96 6.55 14.96
N ALA A 200 11.11 7.23 15.73
CA ALA A 200 10.27 8.32 15.23
C ALA A 200 10.51 9.61 16.01
N LYS A 201 10.95 10.66 15.33
CA LYS A 201 11.15 12.00 15.87
C LYS A 201 10.26 13.00 15.13
N ILE A 202 9.32 13.61 15.86
CA ILE A 202 8.30 14.47 15.27
C ILE A 202 8.26 15.81 16.02
N THR A 203 8.51 16.90 15.31
CA THR A 203 8.34 18.28 15.77
C THR A 203 7.21 18.89 14.95
N GLY A 204 6.04 19.08 15.58
CA GLY A 204 4.87 19.66 14.95
C GLY A 204 4.81 21.19 15.06
N LYS A 205 3.62 21.70 14.81
CA LYS A 205 3.13 23.05 15.07
C LYS A 205 1.97 22.97 16.07
N ARG A 206 1.56 24.11 16.62
CA ARG A 206 0.51 24.23 17.66
C ARG A 206 -0.85 23.59 17.34
N GLU A 207 -1.12 23.29 16.07
CA GLU A 207 -2.39 22.71 15.57
C GLU A 207 -2.21 21.28 15.02
N SER A 208 -0.99 20.74 15.10
CA SER A 208 -0.61 19.51 14.40
C SER A 208 -1.24 18.24 14.98
N THR A 209 -1.70 17.39 14.07
CA THR A 209 -2.39 16.14 14.35
C THR A 209 -1.52 14.97 13.90
N VAL A 210 -1.09 14.14 14.86
CA VAL A 210 -0.16 13.03 14.61
C VAL A 210 -0.80 11.69 14.97
N THR A 211 -0.90 10.80 13.99
CA THR A 211 -1.40 9.43 14.15
C THR A 211 -0.35 8.45 13.65
N LEU A 212 0.13 7.58 14.54
CA LEU A 212 1.02 6.46 14.22
C LEU A 212 0.35 5.14 14.62
N ASN A 213 0.53 4.03 13.88
CA ASN A 213 0.14 2.72 14.42
C ASN A 213 1.28 2.18 15.28
N ASN A 214 2.42 1.85 14.65
CA ASN A 214 3.56 1.19 15.30
C ASN A 214 4.85 1.97 15.08
N VAL A 215 5.63 2.16 16.15
CA VAL A 215 7.03 2.60 16.13
C VAL A 215 7.89 1.47 16.67
N GLY A 216 8.92 1.09 15.92
CA GLY A 216 9.76 -0.09 16.20
C GLY A 216 10.58 0.02 17.48
N ASN A 217 11.17 1.19 17.74
CA ASN A 217 11.95 1.50 18.93
C ASN A 217 11.42 2.76 19.63
N ASP A 218 12.12 3.89 19.57
CA ASP A 218 11.84 5.07 20.40
C ASP A 218 10.95 6.11 19.68
N LEU A 219 10.08 6.78 20.44
CA LEU A 219 9.22 7.86 19.94
C LEU A 219 9.48 9.17 20.68
N ILE A 220 9.90 10.22 19.97
CA ILE A 220 10.08 11.58 20.48
C ILE A 220 9.12 12.52 19.77
N VAL A 221 8.21 13.16 20.53
CA VAL A 221 7.22 14.11 19.99
C VAL A 221 7.30 15.47 20.70
N GLN A 222 7.30 16.54 19.92
CA GLN A 222 7.32 17.92 20.40
C GLN A 222 6.31 18.78 19.65
N GLU A 223 5.71 19.73 20.37
CA GLU A 223 4.86 20.80 19.82
C GLU A 223 3.69 20.32 18.93
N VAL A 224 2.89 19.37 19.41
CA VAL A 224 1.66 18.88 18.72
C VAL A 224 0.37 19.35 19.40
N ALA A 225 -0.77 19.21 18.70
CA ALA A 225 -2.12 19.44 19.22
C ALA A 225 -2.88 18.14 19.54
N SER A 226 -2.55 17.03 18.88
CA SER A 226 -2.98 15.70 19.29
C SER A 226 -2.00 14.63 18.85
N LEU A 227 -1.87 13.58 19.66
CA LEU A 227 -1.04 12.42 19.36
C LEU A 227 -1.80 11.13 19.66
N THR A 228 -1.91 10.25 18.67
CA THR A 228 -2.54 8.94 18.78
C THR A 228 -1.57 7.86 18.29
N VAL A 229 -1.15 6.93 19.16
CA VAL A 229 -0.19 5.86 18.84
C VAL A 229 -0.63 4.52 19.42
N SER A 230 -0.67 3.43 18.64
CA SER A 230 -0.98 2.10 19.18
C SER A 230 0.20 1.53 19.98
N ASN A 231 1.39 1.49 19.40
CA ASN A 231 2.53 0.79 19.99
C ASN A 231 3.86 1.50 19.71
N VAL A 232 4.65 1.67 20.77
CA VAL A 232 6.06 2.10 20.75
C VAL A 232 6.89 0.96 21.32
N GLY A 233 7.87 0.45 20.57
CA GLY A 233 8.61 -0.76 20.95
C GLY A 233 9.59 -0.59 22.11
N SER A 234 10.07 0.63 22.35
CA SER A 234 11.02 0.98 23.41
C SER A 234 10.51 2.20 24.20
N ASP A 235 11.22 3.34 24.20
CA ASP A 235 10.93 4.50 25.06
C ASP A 235 10.03 5.53 24.35
N CYS A 236 9.21 6.25 25.11
CA CYS A 236 8.40 7.34 24.58
C CYS A 236 8.62 8.64 25.35
N LYS A 237 8.92 9.73 24.63
CA LYS A 237 9.16 11.06 25.20
C LYS A 237 8.32 12.13 24.50
N ILE A 238 7.42 12.75 25.25
CA ILE A 238 6.53 13.82 24.76
C ILE A 238 6.79 15.08 25.58
N SER A 239 6.95 16.22 24.91
CA SER A 239 7.27 17.50 25.57
C SER A 239 6.69 18.70 24.83
N GLN A 240 6.61 19.86 25.51
CA GLN A 240 6.26 21.17 24.92
C GLN A 240 4.88 21.23 24.24
N SER A 241 4.03 20.23 24.42
CA SER A 241 2.78 20.05 23.66
C SER A 241 1.59 20.53 24.49
N THR A 242 1.65 21.79 24.92
CA THR A 242 0.79 22.37 25.98
C THR A 242 -0.72 22.37 25.72
N GLN A 243 -1.14 22.11 24.48
CA GLN A 243 -2.55 21.98 24.09
C GLN A 243 -2.93 20.54 23.72
N ALA A 244 -2.01 19.57 23.85
CA ALA A 244 -2.17 18.24 23.30
C ALA A 244 -3.00 17.29 24.15
N GLU A 245 -3.84 16.54 23.45
CA GLU A 245 -4.46 15.32 23.94
C GLU A 245 -3.62 14.13 23.48
N ILE A 246 -3.12 13.33 24.44
CA ILE A 246 -2.18 12.25 24.17
C ILE A 246 -2.86 10.90 24.43
N THR A 247 -2.95 10.06 23.40
CA THR A 247 -3.47 8.69 23.48
C THR A 247 -2.39 7.70 23.02
N LEU A 248 -1.94 6.82 23.93
CA LEU A 248 -0.88 5.84 23.70
C LEU A 248 -1.34 4.44 24.11
N GLY A 249 -1.31 3.45 23.22
CA GLY A 249 -1.75 2.08 23.53
C GLY A 249 -0.74 1.33 24.40
N ARG A 250 0.46 1.11 23.88
CA ARG A 250 1.55 0.39 24.55
C ARG A 250 2.90 1.07 24.32
N VAL A 251 3.67 1.21 25.39
CA VAL A 251 5.08 1.61 25.37
C VAL A 251 5.90 0.44 25.92
N GLY A 252 6.95 0.03 25.21
CA GLY A 252 7.73 -1.17 25.53
C GLY A 252 8.58 -1.04 26.78
N SER A 253 9.11 0.16 27.03
CA SER A 253 10.04 0.49 28.10
C SER A 253 9.53 1.68 28.92
N ASP A 254 10.25 2.81 28.96
CA ASP A 254 9.95 3.96 29.80
C ASP A 254 9.11 5.03 29.06
N LEU A 255 8.23 5.71 29.80
CA LEU A 255 7.43 6.83 29.31
C LEU A 255 7.75 8.12 30.06
N THR A 256 8.05 9.20 29.32
CA THR A 256 8.17 10.55 29.86
C THR A 256 7.24 11.52 29.12
N ILE A 257 6.27 12.10 29.82
CA ILE A 257 5.37 13.13 29.28
C ILE A 257 5.48 14.42 30.10
N GLN A 258 5.65 15.55 29.43
CA GLN A 258 5.72 16.87 30.06
C GLN A 258 4.92 17.92 29.28
N ASP A 259 4.19 18.76 30.00
CA ASP A 259 3.49 19.95 29.46
C ASP A 259 2.45 19.57 28.38
N VAL A 260 1.41 18.83 28.74
CA VAL A 260 0.30 18.39 27.88
C VAL A 260 -1.06 18.61 28.56
N VAL A 261 -2.19 18.59 27.83
CA VAL A 261 -3.52 18.83 28.42
C VAL A 261 -4.06 17.61 29.17
N GLN A 262 -4.03 16.45 28.52
CA GLN A 262 -4.52 15.19 29.07
C GLN A 262 -3.73 13.99 28.53
N VAL A 263 -3.69 12.90 29.30
CA VAL A 263 -2.96 11.68 28.95
C VAL A 263 -3.84 10.46 29.16
N THR A 264 -3.91 9.62 28.13
CA THR A 264 -4.55 8.31 28.15
C THR A 264 -3.54 7.26 27.66
N LEU A 265 -3.11 6.37 28.55
CA LEU A 265 -2.08 5.35 28.29
C LEU A 265 -2.61 3.95 28.63
N GLY A 266 -2.62 3.03 27.67
CA GLY A 266 -2.99 1.63 27.91
C GLY A 266 -1.96 0.87 28.75
N SER A 267 -0.67 0.95 28.38
CA SER A 267 0.41 0.31 29.17
C SER A 267 1.80 0.88 28.90
N ALA A 268 2.67 0.82 29.92
CA ALA A 268 4.11 0.99 29.79
C ALA A 268 4.84 -0.21 30.43
N GLY A 269 5.88 -0.72 29.77
CA GLY A 269 6.60 -1.92 30.22
C GLY A 269 7.52 -1.71 31.42
N SER A 270 7.96 -0.48 31.67
CA SER A 270 8.86 -0.10 32.76
C SER A 270 8.29 1.11 33.53
N ASP A 271 8.96 2.26 33.55
CA ASP A 271 8.58 3.42 34.38
C ASP A 271 7.72 4.43 33.61
N ALA A 272 6.82 5.13 34.31
CA ALA A 272 6.03 6.23 33.74
C ALA A 272 6.17 7.53 34.54
N ARG A 273 6.76 8.54 33.90
CA ARG A 273 6.95 9.89 34.45
C ARG A 273 6.10 10.90 33.70
N ILE A 274 5.11 11.47 34.37
CA ILE A 274 4.20 12.45 33.78
C ILE A 274 4.17 13.72 34.63
N SER A 275 4.27 14.89 33.99
CA SER A 275 4.29 16.16 34.72
C SER A 275 3.67 17.33 33.98
N ASN A 276 3.09 18.26 34.75
CA ASN A 276 2.41 19.46 34.27
C ASN A 276 1.25 19.14 33.32
N VAL A 277 0.23 18.46 33.85
CA VAL A 277 -0.99 18.10 33.10
C VAL A 277 -2.19 18.76 33.78
N PRO A 278 -2.83 19.79 33.20
CA PRO A 278 -3.94 20.50 33.85
C PRO A 278 -5.25 19.69 33.81
N GLY A 279 -5.40 18.75 32.87
CA GLY A 279 -6.52 17.84 32.78
C GLY A 279 -6.27 16.49 33.47
N ASN A 280 -6.96 15.46 32.98
CA ASN A 280 -6.96 14.12 33.56
C ASN A 280 -5.77 13.27 33.06
N VAL A 281 -5.37 12.29 33.86
CA VAL A 281 -4.38 11.27 33.52
C VAL A 281 -4.96 9.88 33.77
N THR A 282 -5.12 9.09 32.72
CA THR A 282 -5.59 7.70 32.79
C THR A 282 -4.48 6.76 32.32
N LEU A 283 -4.03 5.87 33.22
CA LEU A 283 -3.01 4.86 32.98
C LEU A 283 -3.61 3.47 33.21
N GLY A 284 -3.38 2.53 32.29
CA GLY A 284 -3.75 1.13 32.47
C GLY A 284 -2.72 0.38 33.33
N ASN A 285 -1.77 -0.29 32.69
CA ASN A 285 -0.76 -1.12 33.37
C ASN A 285 0.66 -0.55 33.22
N ILE A 286 1.33 -0.28 34.33
CA ILE A 286 2.73 0.17 34.40
C ILE A 286 3.58 -0.93 35.04
N GLY A 287 4.66 -1.34 34.37
CA GLY A 287 5.49 -2.47 34.77
C GLY A 287 6.29 -2.26 36.04
N SER A 288 6.79 -1.04 36.26
CA SER A 288 7.65 -0.66 37.38
C SER A 288 7.05 0.54 38.15
N ASP A 289 7.70 1.71 38.13
CA ASP A 289 7.35 2.86 38.96
C ASP A 289 6.52 3.92 38.23
N VAL A 290 5.69 4.64 38.98
CA VAL A 290 4.94 5.80 38.49
C VAL A 290 5.35 7.07 39.22
N THR A 291 5.71 8.12 38.50
CA THR A 291 5.91 9.47 39.04
C THR A 291 4.99 10.47 38.33
N LEU A 292 3.95 10.95 39.04
CA LEU A 292 3.06 12.01 38.59
C LEU A 292 3.34 13.30 39.37
N THR A 293 3.45 14.43 38.69
CA THR A 293 3.73 15.73 39.35
C THR A 293 2.96 16.89 38.70
N ASN A 294 2.25 17.69 39.50
CA ASN A 294 1.43 18.82 39.05
C ASN A 294 0.33 18.34 38.08
N ILE A 295 -0.64 17.58 38.60
CA ILE A 295 -1.81 17.11 37.84
C ILE A 295 -3.04 17.91 38.30
N GLY A 296 -3.70 18.59 37.38
CA GLY A 296 -4.86 19.46 37.65
C GLY A 296 -6.19 18.72 37.74
N GLY A 297 -6.34 17.59 37.05
CA GLY A 297 -7.55 16.78 37.04
C GLY A 297 -7.43 15.46 37.82
N GLU A 298 -8.33 14.52 37.47
CA GLU A 298 -8.37 13.17 38.04
C GLU A 298 -7.20 12.31 37.56
N VAL A 299 -6.68 11.46 38.46
CA VAL A 299 -5.73 10.40 38.14
C VAL A 299 -6.41 9.03 38.27
N ARG A 300 -6.49 8.29 37.17
CA ARG A 300 -6.80 6.84 37.17
C ARG A 300 -5.53 6.05 36.83
N ALA A 301 -5.20 5.04 37.63
CA ALA A 301 -4.07 4.13 37.39
C ALA A 301 -4.49 2.67 37.69
N GLY A 302 -4.55 1.81 36.68
CA GLY A 302 -5.00 0.42 36.79
C GLY A 302 -4.13 -0.41 37.72
N SER A 303 -2.89 -0.69 37.30
CA SER A 303 -1.89 -1.39 38.09
C SER A 303 -0.50 -0.77 37.91
N VAL A 304 0.21 -0.57 39.01
CA VAL A 304 1.61 -0.17 39.08
C VAL A 304 2.39 -1.31 39.72
N GLY A 305 3.43 -1.80 39.04
CA GLY A 305 4.17 -2.99 39.47
C GLY A 305 5.00 -2.79 40.74
N SER A 306 5.54 -1.58 40.94
CA SER A 306 6.40 -1.22 42.08
C SER A 306 5.86 0.02 42.80
N ASP A 307 6.56 1.15 42.81
CA ASP A 307 6.25 2.33 43.63
C ASP A 307 5.41 3.38 42.87
N ALA A 308 4.55 4.09 43.59
CA ALA A 308 3.76 5.19 43.03
C ALA A 308 4.00 6.50 43.80
N THR A 309 4.56 7.51 43.11
CA THR A 309 4.80 8.85 43.63
C THR A 309 3.91 9.89 42.93
N LEU A 310 2.88 10.36 43.62
CA LEU A 310 1.95 11.38 43.15
C LEU A 310 2.13 12.67 43.95
N LYS A 311 2.47 13.77 43.26
CA LYS A 311 2.78 15.08 43.87
C LYS A 311 1.95 16.19 43.26
N ASN A 312 1.32 17.02 44.10
CA ASN A 312 0.46 18.13 43.66
C ASN A 312 -0.62 17.65 42.67
N VAL A 313 -1.45 16.69 43.10
CA VAL A 313 -2.63 16.25 42.36
C VAL A 313 -3.85 16.99 42.91
N HIS A 314 -4.60 17.67 42.05
CA HIS A 314 -5.71 18.55 42.41
C HIS A 314 -7.11 17.94 42.23
N GLY A 315 -7.20 16.73 41.66
CA GLY A 315 -8.43 15.96 41.54
C GLY A 315 -8.39 14.62 42.29
N PRO A 316 -9.44 13.78 42.16
CA PRO A 316 -9.47 12.44 42.76
C PRO A 316 -8.34 11.53 42.25
N VAL A 317 -7.95 10.57 43.09
CA VAL A 317 -6.91 9.58 42.80
C VAL A 317 -7.46 8.18 42.96
N ASN A 318 -7.52 7.46 41.83
CA ASN A 318 -8.05 6.12 41.71
C ASN A 318 -6.96 5.16 41.22
N ALA A 319 -6.28 4.49 42.15
CA ALA A 319 -5.14 3.60 41.89
C ALA A 319 -5.47 2.14 42.30
N GLY A 320 -5.70 1.28 41.30
CA GLY A 320 -6.27 -0.06 41.47
C GLY A 320 -5.36 -1.04 42.22
N ASN A 321 -4.05 -0.96 41.96
CA ASN A 321 -3.01 -1.67 42.69
C ASN A 321 -1.65 -0.95 42.53
N VAL A 322 -0.97 -0.69 43.64
CA VAL A 322 0.45 -0.31 43.71
C VAL A 322 1.19 -1.46 44.39
N GLY A 323 2.16 -2.08 43.71
CA GLY A 323 2.80 -3.30 44.17
C GLY A 323 3.63 -3.13 45.45
N SER A 324 4.32 -2.00 45.57
CA SER A 324 5.20 -1.67 46.68
C SER A 324 4.66 -0.44 47.43
N ASP A 325 5.39 0.68 47.46
CA ASP A 325 5.10 1.84 48.32
C ASP A 325 4.34 2.96 47.58
N LEU A 326 3.52 3.71 48.32
CA LEU A 326 2.81 4.89 47.82
C LEU A 326 3.31 6.17 48.51
N PHE A 327 3.65 7.19 47.73
CA PHE A 327 3.72 8.58 48.18
C PHE A 327 2.60 9.39 47.51
N LEU A 328 1.64 9.89 48.28
CA LEU A 328 0.51 10.68 47.78
C LEU A 328 0.48 12.08 48.41
N GLN A 329 0.48 13.12 47.58
CA GLN A 329 0.24 14.50 47.98
C GLN A 329 -0.83 15.12 47.07
N THR A 330 -2.02 15.32 47.62
CA THR A 330 -3.20 15.92 46.99
C THR A 330 -3.89 16.87 47.97
N ASP A 331 -4.70 17.80 47.46
CA ASP A 331 -5.52 18.71 48.25
C ASP A 331 -6.89 18.12 48.66
N PHE A 332 -7.31 17.01 48.04
CA PHE A 332 -8.60 16.33 48.26
C PHE A 332 -9.82 17.21 47.96
N GLU A 333 -10.16 17.34 46.67
CA GLU A 333 -11.31 18.14 46.21
C GLU A 333 -12.62 17.77 46.95
N PRO A 334 -13.37 18.74 47.52
CA PRO A 334 -14.60 18.47 48.26
C PRO A 334 -15.66 17.73 47.42
N GLY A 335 -16.23 16.65 47.96
CA GLY A 335 -17.19 15.80 47.27
C GLY A 335 -16.56 14.70 46.41
N SER A 336 -15.24 14.71 46.21
CA SER A 336 -14.54 13.62 45.52
C SER A 336 -14.42 12.36 46.41
N THR A 337 -14.34 11.20 45.75
CA THR A 337 -13.97 9.93 46.37
C THR A 337 -12.77 9.35 45.65
N SER A 338 -11.76 8.95 46.41
CA SER A 338 -10.49 8.38 45.92
C SER A 338 -10.30 6.97 46.47
N TYR A 339 -9.93 6.02 45.62
CA TYR A 339 -9.72 4.61 45.97
C TYR A 339 -8.28 4.20 45.68
N VAL A 340 -7.56 3.67 46.69
CA VAL A 340 -6.14 3.29 46.53
C VAL A 340 -5.81 1.96 47.22
N ARG A 341 -5.16 1.04 46.49
CA ARG A 341 -4.58 -0.19 47.06
C ARG A 341 -3.04 -0.16 46.96
N VAL A 342 -2.38 -0.45 48.07
CA VAL A 342 -0.91 -0.42 48.24
C VAL A 342 -0.46 -1.74 48.85
N GLY A 343 0.53 -2.41 48.24
CA GLY A 343 1.04 -3.70 48.68
C GLY A 343 1.95 -3.60 49.92
N SER A 344 2.71 -2.51 50.04
CA SER A 344 3.63 -2.23 51.14
C SER A 344 3.20 -0.94 51.87
N ASP A 345 4.06 0.05 52.07
CA ASP A 345 3.83 1.22 52.93
C ASP A 345 3.16 2.37 52.16
N ALA A 346 2.30 3.14 52.84
CA ALA A 346 1.68 4.33 52.28
C ALA A 346 2.06 5.59 53.08
N THR A 347 2.62 6.59 52.41
CA THR A 347 2.84 7.95 52.95
C THR A 347 1.89 8.93 52.28
N ILE A 348 1.00 9.53 53.07
CA ILE A 348 0.04 10.53 52.59
C ILE A 348 0.38 11.88 53.20
N VAL A 349 0.56 12.88 52.35
CA VAL A 349 0.78 14.28 52.72
C VAL A 349 -0.54 15.03 52.58
N LEU A 350 -1.09 15.44 53.72
CA LEU A 350 -2.30 16.23 53.81
C LEU A 350 -2.01 17.71 53.59
N PRO A 351 -2.93 18.49 52.98
CA PRO A 351 -2.81 19.95 52.89
C PRO A 351 -2.88 20.59 54.28
N ALA A 352 -2.59 21.89 54.38
CA ALA A 352 -2.65 22.64 55.64
C ALA A 352 -4.07 22.68 56.25
N GLU A 353 -5.10 22.64 55.40
CA GLU A 353 -6.52 22.62 55.80
C GLU A 353 -7.24 21.39 55.22
N PRO A 354 -6.98 20.17 55.73
CA PRO A 354 -7.54 18.95 55.17
C PRO A 354 -9.03 18.81 55.55
N ASN A 355 -9.86 18.52 54.54
CA ASN A 355 -11.30 18.29 54.69
C ASN A 355 -11.71 16.91 54.14
N VAL A 356 -11.06 15.86 54.63
CA VAL A 356 -11.13 14.50 54.09
C VAL A 356 -11.46 13.47 55.17
N THR A 357 -12.34 12.52 54.83
CA THR A 357 -12.62 11.30 55.59
C THR A 357 -11.75 10.18 55.03
N ILE A 358 -10.76 9.75 55.82
CA ILE A 358 -9.84 8.66 55.46
C ILE A 358 -10.33 7.37 56.11
N GLN A 359 -10.61 6.35 55.29
CA GLN A 359 -11.13 5.05 55.72
C GLN A 359 -10.27 3.92 55.13
N GLY A 360 -9.69 3.06 55.98
CA GLY A 360 -8.87 1.99 55.42
C GLY A 360 -8.55 0.82 56.32
N THR A 361 -8.05 -0.24 55.66
CA THR A 361 -7.35 -1.35 56.30
C THR A 361 -5.85 -1.16 56.07
N VAL A 362 -5.07 -1.28 57.14
CA VAL A 362 -3.61 -1.22 57.15
C VAL A 362 -3.10 -2.56 57.67
N GLY A 363 -1.99 -3.09 57.15
CA GLY A 363 -1.43 -4.35 57.63
C GLY A 363 -0.53 -4.17 58.85
N GLY A 364 0.28 -3.10 58.83
CA GLY A 364 1.14 -2.65 59.91
C GLY A 364 0.54 -1.51 60.75
N ASP A 365 1.40 -0.59 61.19
CA ASP A 365 1.05 0.49 62.11
C ASP A 365 0.50 1.74 61.38
N ILE A 366 -0.42 2.44 62.04
CA ILE A 366 -0.92 3.74 61.59
C ILE A 366 -0.23 4.84 62.42
N SER A 367 0.60 5.63 61.76
CA SER A 367 1.39 6.71 62.36
C SER A 367 1.02 8.08 61.79
N GLY A 368 0.96 9.08 62.65
CA GLY A 368 0.62 10.45 62.26
C GLY A 368 0.31 11.35 63.44
N ARG A 369 0.20 12.66 63.19
CA ARG A 369 0.00 13.65 64.26
C ARG A 369 -1.35 13.46 64.94
N SER A 370 -1.33 13.18 66.25
CA SER A 370 -2.52 12.97 67.09
C SER A 370 -3.38 11.75 66.74
N ILE A 371 -2.83 10.74 66.08
CA ILE A 371 -3.49 9.44 65.86
C ILE A 371 -3.27 8.56 67.10
N VAL A 372 -4.35 8.01 67.64
CA VAL A 372 -4.29 7.06 68.76
C VAL A 372 -4.25 5.64 68.19
N SER A 373 -3.08 5.01 68.17
CA SER A 373 -2.95 3.62 67.71
C SER A 373 -3.62 2.65 68.68
N SER A 374 -4.73 2.04 68.26
CA SER A 374 -5.41 0.98 69.02
C SER A 374 -4.89 -0.39 68.59
N SER A 375 -4.26 -1.11 69.52
CA SER A 375 -3.59 -2.42 69.32
C SER A 375 -4.52 -3.62 69.02
N LEU A 376 -5.74 -3.37 68.54
CA LEU A 376 -6.83 -4.35 68.44
C LEU A 376 -7.52 -4.38 67.06
N GLY A 377 -7.03 -3.62 66.09
CA GLY A 377 -7.49 -3.67 64.71
C GLY A 377 -6.91 -2.53 63.89
N ASN A 378 -6.18 -2.88 62.83
CA ASN A 378 -5.50 -1.93 61.93
C ASN A 378 -6.49 -1.36 60.91
N ARG A 379 -7.62 -0.90 61.42
CA ARG A 379 -8.82 -0.47 60.71
C ARG A 379 -9.24 0.86 61.30
N ALA A 380 -9.10 1.92 60.51
CA ALA A 380 -9.30 3.28 61.01
C ALA A 380 -10.26 4.07 60.13
N THR A 381 -11.11 4.86 60.79
CA THR A 381 -11.78 6.00 60.20
C THR A 381 -11.20 7.26 60.85
N LEU A 382 -10.61 8.14 60.04
CA LEU A 382 -9.98 9.38 60.47
C LEU A 382 -10.63 10.55 59.72
N VAL A 383 -11.36 11.39 60.45
CA VAL A 383 -12.07 12.54 59.84
C VAL A 383 -11.28 13.82 60.08
N TYR A 384 -10.89 14.48 58.99
CA TYR A 384 -10.26 15.79 59.00
C TYR A 384 -11.27 16.85 58.54
N GLY A 385 -11.33 17.98 59.25
CA GLY A 385 -12.34 19.01 59.00
C GLY A 385 -13.77 18.50 59.20
N ASP A 386 -14.60 18.71 58.18
CA ASP A 386 -15.98 18.24 58.11
C ASP A 386 -16.11 16.88 57.37
N GLY A 387 -15.04 16.42 56.70
CA GLY A 387 -14.99 15.17 55.97
C GLY A 387 -15.62 15.24 54.57
N ALA A 388 -15.49 16.38 53.87
CA ALA A 388 -16.15 16.63 52.59
C ALA A 388 -15.63 15.75 51.43
N ALA A 389 -14.35 15.42 51.40
CA ALA A 389 -13.77 14.43 50.48
C ALA A 389 -13.66 13.05 51.15
N HIS A 390 -13.60 11.98 50.36
CA HIS A 390 -13.47 10.61 50.86
C HIS A 390 -12.23 9.93 50.27
N LEU A 391 -11.44 9.27 51.11
CA LEU A 391 -10.31 8.45 50.71
C LEU A 391 -10.47 7.04 51.29
N GLU A 392 -10.73 6.07 50.43
CA GLU A 392 -10.75 4.65 50.76
C GLU A 392 -9.40 4.02 50.41
N LEU A 393 -8.74 3.40 51.38
CA LEU A 393 -7.41 2.81 51.19
C LEU A 393 -7.22 1.41 51.79
N VAL A 394 -6.45 0.60 51.09
CA VAL A 394 -5.95 -0.70 51.58
C VAL A 394 -4.43 -0.67 51.49
N VAL A 395 -3.74 -0.88 52.61
CA VAL A 395 -2.28 -0.81 52.74
C VAL A 395 -1.78 -2.11 53.36
N GLY A 396 -0.84 -2.81 52.73
CA GLY A 396 -0.30 -4.07 53.25
C GLY A 396 0.75 -3.89 54.35
N GLY A 397 1.48 -2.77 54.34
CA GLY A 397 2.46 -2.35 55.34
C GLY A 397 1.91 -1.26 56.28
N ASP A 398 2.76 -0.29 56.62
CA ASP A 398 2.46 0.85 57.49
C ASP A 398 1.77 2.00 56.75
N LEU A 399 0.92 2.75 57.46
CA LEU A 399 0.34 4.01 56.99
C LEU A 399 0.96 5.20 57.75
N ARG A 400 1.50 6.17 57.01
CA ARG A 400 2.15 7.37 57.55
C ARG A 400 1.44 8.64 57.06
N LEU A 401 0.66 9.26 57.92
CA LEU A 401 -0.05 10.51 57.63
C LEU A 401 0.79 11.73 58.08
N ARG A 402 1.23 12.52 57.12
CA ARG A 402 1.96 13.78 57.33
C ARG A 402 1.01 14.95 57.13
N GLY A 403 0.81 15.76 58.17
CA GLY A 403 -0.04 16.95 58.10
C GLY A 403 0.15 17.84 59.32
N GLU A 404 -0.18 19.13 59.17
CA GLU A 404 -0.03 20.09 60.26
C GLU A 404 -1.13 19.93 61.33
N LYS A 405 -2.36 19.58 60.92
CA LYS A 405 -3.51 19.37 61.81
C LYS A 405 -3.71 17.87 62.08
N GLY A 406 -4.17 17.53 63.29
CA GLY A 406 -4.61 16.18 63.64
C GLY A 406 -6.07 15.94 63.23
N PRO A 407 -6.54 14.67 63.20
CA PRO A 407 -7.94 14.35 62.91
C PRO A 407 -8.88 14.90 63.98
N ARG A 408 -10.09 15.32 63.58
CA ARG A 408 -11.16 15.80 64.47
C ARG A 408 -11.83 14.65 65.24
N SER A 409 -11.88 13.47 64.62
CA SER A 409 -12.32 12.22 65.25
C SER A 409 -11.58 11.03 64.64
N SER A 410 -11.18 10.09 65.50
CA SER A 410 -10.60 8.80 65.13
C SER A 410 -11.40 7.67 65.79
N SER A 411 -11.89 6.72 65.00
CA SER A 411 -12.59 5.53 65.51
C SER A 411 -12.09 4.26 64.84
N SER A 412 -12.04 3.17 65.62
CA SER A 412 -11.67 1.81 65.18
C SER A 412 -12.81 0.79 65.38
N GLU A 413 -14.00 1.25 65.73
CA GLU A 413 -15.16 0.40 66.01
C GLU A 413 -15.84 -0.08 64.71
N GLY A 414 -15.97 -1.41 64.57
CA GLY A 414 -16.36 -2.07 63.31
C GLY A 414 -17.81 -2.57 63.29
N GLY A 415 -18.38 -2.65 62.09
CA GLY A 415 -19.68 -3.29 61.86
C GLY A 415 -20.39 -2.76 60.62
N ALA A 416 -21.00 -1.58 60.74
CA ALA A 416 -21.91 -1.04 59.72
C ALA A 416 -21.17 -0.64 58.42
N TRP A 417 -20.26 0.35 58.51
CA TRP A 417 -19.56 0.94 57.34
C TRP A 417 -18.68 -0.06 56.58
N TRP A 418 -18.20 -1.12 57.26
CA TRP A 418 -17.38 -2.17 56.65
C TRP A 418 -18.06 -2.90 55.50
N ASN A 419 -19.39 -3.02 55.52
CA ASN A 419 -20.12 -3.66 54.42
C ASN A 419 -20.08 -2.80 53.15
N ASP A 420 -20.13 -1.48 53.30
CA ASP A 420 -20.15 -0.54 52.19
C ASP A 420 -18.74 -0.34 51.62
N PHE A 421 -17.73 -0.16 52.47
CA PHE A 421 -16.30 -0.18 52.08
C PHE A 421 -15.93 -1.48 51.34
N SER A 422 -16.34 -2.64 51.87
CA SER A 422 -16.01 -3.94 51.23
C SER A 422 -16.71 -4.13 49.89
N ARG A 423 -17.88 -3.49 49.67
CA ARG A 423 -18.56 -3.46 48.38
C ARG A 423 -17.85 -2.51 47.42
N GLY A 424 -17.66 -1.24 47.82
CA GLY A 424 -16.94 -0.23 47.04
C GLY A 424 -15.58 -0.73 46.56
N MET A 425 -14.75 -1.28 47.47
CA MET A 425 -13.44 -1.83 47.09
C MET A 425 -13.48 -3.11 46.23
N ALA A 426 -14.61 -3.82 46.21
CA ALA A 426 -14.84 -4.98 45.32
C ALA A 426 -15.42 -4.57 43.95
N ASP A 427 -16.23 -3.52 43.89
CA ASP A 427 -16.69 -2.87 42.65
C ASP A 427 -15.50 -2.19 41.96
N PHE A 428 -14.78 -1.32 42.66
CA PHE A 428 -13.52 -0.71 42.22
C PHE A 428 -12.48 -1.75 41.78
N GLY A 429 -12.35 -2.86 42.54
CA GLY A 429 -11.46 -3.96 42.16
C GLY A 429 -11.84 -4.66 40.86
N ARG A 430 -13.13 -4.70 40.49
CA ARG A 430 -13.58 -5.21 39.19
C ARG A 430 -13.31 -4.20 38.08
N GLU A 431 -13.64 -2.93 38.31
CA GLU A 431 -13.42 -1.83 37.36
C GLU A 431 -11.94 -1.70 37.00
N MET A 432 -11.06 -1.57 38.00
CA MET A 432 -9.62 -1.41 37.78
C MET A 432 -8.91 -2.72 37.35
N GLY A 433 -9.48 -3.89 37.65
CA GLY A 433 -8.99 -5.16 37.09
C GLY A 433 -9.29 -5.33 35.60
N ASN A 434 -10.23 -4.54 35.08
CA ASN A 434 -10.58 -4.50 33.67
C ASN A 434 -9.92 -3.33 32.95
N ILE A 435 -9.76 -2.15 33.58
CA ILE A 435 -9.24 -0.93 32.93
C ILE A 435 -7.95 -1.19 32.13
N GLY A 436 -6.98 -1.94 32.65
CA GLY A 436 -5.72 -2.22 31.94
C GLY A 436 -5.85 -3.14 30.72
N ARG A 437 -6.96 -3.87 30.55
CA ARG A 437 -7.27 -4.69 29.37
C ARG A 437 -8.22 -3.95 28.43
N ASP A 438 -9.25 -3.35 28.99
CA ASP A 438 -10.30 -2.66 28.27
C ASP A 438 -9.75 -1.39 27.62
N LEU A 439 -8.92 -0.61 28.33
CA LEU A 439 -8.23 0.57 27.77
C LEU A 439 -7.24 0.18 26.67
N GLY A 440 -6.55 -0.95 26.81
CA GLY A 440 -5.68 -1.47 25.75
C GLY A 440 -6.47 -1.82 24.49
N ALA A 441 -7.65 -2.42 24.64
CA ALA A 441 -8.54 -2.75 23.53
C ALA A 441 -9.24 -1.52 22.93
N GLU A 442 -9.66 -0.56 23.76
CA GLU A 442 -10.32 0.68 23.36
C GLU A 442 -9.35 1.60 22.62
N ILE A 443 -8.13 1.80 23.13
CA ILE A 443 -7.08 2.54 22.41
C ILE A 443 -6.69 1.80 21.12
N SER A 444 -6.55 0.48 21.16
CA SER A 444 -6.32 -0.27 19.91
C SER A 444 -7.48 -0.08 18.93
N ALA A 445 -8.73 0.03 19.37
CA ALA A 445 -9.87 0.26 18.50
C ALA A 445 -9.93 1.71 17.98
N SER A 446 -9.62 2.71 18.81
CA SER A 446 -9.61 4.12 18.41
C SER A 446 -8.45 4.40 17.45
N VAL A 447 -7.24 3.93 17.74
CA VAL A 447 -6.10 4.01 16.82
C VAL A 447 -6.40 3.20 15.57
N ASN A 448 -6.89 1.95 15.66
CA ASN A 448 -7.29 1.19 14.47
C ASN A 448 -8.41 1.87 13.68
N SER A 449 -9.24 2.75 14.26
CA SER A 449 -10.20 3.55 13.49
C SER A 449 -9.55 4.75 12.80
N ALA A 450 -8.57 5.39 13.45
CA ALA A 450 -7.77 6.48 12.90
C ALA A 450 -6.73 6.02 11.86
N THR A 451 -6.33 4.75 11.90
CA THR A 451 -5.48 4.08 10.91
C THR A 451 -6.29 3.20 9.94
N ALA A 452 -7.55 2.86 10.24
CA ALA A 452 -8.48 2.30 9.26
C ALA A 452 -8.76 3.29 8.14
N SER A 453 -8.79 4.60 8.43
CA SER A 453 -8.81 5.59 7.36
C SER A 453 -7.50 5.60 6.59
N ILE A 454 -6.32 5.42 7.20
CA ILE A 454 -5.04 5.34 6.46
C ILE A 454 -5.05 4.12 5.52
N SER A 455 -5.32 2.94 6.05
CA SER A 455 -5.42 1.72 5.25
C SER A 455 -6.58 1.75 4.26
N ALA A 456 -7.67 2.49 4.50
CA ALA A 456 -8.75 2.69 3.53
C ALA A 456 -8.39 3.70 2.44
N ASP A 457 -7.69 4.79 2.75
CA ASP A 457 -7.17 5.75 1.77
C ASP A 457 -6.16 5.02 0.87
N ILE A 458 -5.21 4.29 1.47
CA ILE A 458 -4.26 3.43 0.75
C ILE A 458 -4.97 2.33 -0.05
N ALA A 459 -5.95 1.62 0.53
CA ALA A 459 -6.63 0.53 -0.18
C ALA A 459 -7.58 1.03 -1.27
N ASN A 460 -8.20 2.20 -1.12
CA ASN A 460 -8.99 2.84 -2.17
C ASN A 460 -8.07 3.23 -3.33
N GLU A 461 -6.90 3.81 -3.04
CA GLU A 461 -5.96 4.21 -4.08
C GLU A 461 -5.36 2.99 -4.82
N VAL A 462 -4.87 2.00 -4.07
CA VAL A 462 -4.42 0.71 -4.62
C VAL A 462 -5.56 -0.01 -5.36
N ALA A 463 -6.84 0.14 -4.96
CA ALA A 463 -7.98 -0.43 -5.68
C ALA A 463 -8.29 0.34 -6.98
N ASN A 464 -8.17 1.66 -7.00
CA ASN A 464 -8.30 2.48 -8.20
C ASN A 464 -7.23 2.10 -9.24
N GLN A 465 -5.98 1.92 -8.82
CA GLN A 465 -4.85 1.49 -9.64
C GLN A 465 -4.97 0.02 -10.09
N ALA A 466 -5.27 -0.90 -9.17
CA ALA A 466 -5.44 -2.33 -9.49
C ALA A 466 -6.64 -2.57 -10.41
N SER A 467 -7.63 -1.68 -10.43
CA SER A 467 -8.73 -1.71 -11.40
C SER A 467 -8.23 -1.40 -12.81
N HIS A 468 -7.36 -0.41 -12.99
CA HIS A 468 -6.71 -0.12 -14.28
C HIS A 468 -5.87 -1.31 -14.79
N GLN A 469 -4.95 -1.84 -13.98
CA GLN A 469 -4.12 -2.98 -14.40
C GLN A 469 -4.96 -4.25 -14.71
N LYS A 470 -5.98 -4.57 -13.90
CA LYS A 470 -6.87 -5.73 -14.16
C LYS A 470 -7.73 -5.54 -15.41
N MET A 471 -8.12 -4.32 -15.74
CA MET A 471 -8.83 -4.00 -16.99
C MET A 471 -7.93 -4.25 -18.21
N ILE A 472 -6.70 -3.75 -18.20
CA ILE A 472 -5.71 -3.96 -19.27
C ILE A 472 -5.42 -5.45 -19.48
N PHE A 473 -5.11 -6.19 -18.40
CA PHE A 473 -4.81 -7.63 -18.49
C PHE A 473 -6.01 -8.46 -18.97
N LYS A 474 -7.24 -8.11 -18.58
CA LYS A 474 -8.45 -8.76 -19.11
C LYS A 474 -8.67 -8.44 -20.58
N ALA A 475 -8.49 -7.18 -21.00
CA ALA A 475 -8.64 -6.74 -22.38
C ALA A 475 -7.63 -7.44 -23.30
N GLU A 476 -6.36 -7.52 -22.90
CA GLU A 476 -5.32 -8.21 -23.69
C GLU A 476 -5.57 -9.72 -23.79
N LYS A 477 -5.98 -10.37 -22.69
CA LYS A 477 -6.32 -11.80 -22.70
C LYS A 477 -7.57 -12.11 -23.54
N GLN A 478 -8.50 -11.17 -23.65
CA GLN A 478 -9.60 -11.23 -24.63
C GLN A 478 -9.09 -11.02 -26.06
N ARG A 479 -8.19 -10.05 -26.30
CA ARG A 479 -7.62 -9.77 -27.63
C ARG A 479 -6.83 -10.97 -28.19
N GLN A 480 -5.95 -11.58 -27.41
CA GLN A 480 -5.23 -12.80 -27.80
C GLN A 480 -6.18 -13.97 -28.11
N LYS A 481 -7.32 -14.07 -27.40
CA LYS A 481 -8.33 -15.11 -27.64
C LYS A 481 -9.10 -14.85 -28.95
N ALA A 482 -9.42 -13.59 -29.24
CA ALA A 482 -10.02 -13.16 -30.49
C ALA A 482 -9.08 -13.35 -31.69
N GLU A 483 -7.80 -12.97 -31.57
CA GLU A 483 -6.77 -13.20 -32.60
C GLU A 483 -6.59 -14.70 -32.90
N ARG A 484 -6.49 -15.55 -31.87
CA ARG A 484 -6.41 -17.01 -32.05
C ARG A 484 -7.68 -17.60 -32.69
N GLN A 485 -8.86 -17.02 -32.47
CA GLN A 485 -10.09 -17.43 -33.15
C GLN A 485 -10.12 -16.95 -34.61
N ALA A 486 -9.71 -15.70 -34.88
CA ALA A 486 -9.62 -15.14 -36.22
C ALA A 486 -8.62 -15.90 -37.09
N GLN A 487 -7.44 -16.26 -36.55
CA GLN A 487 -6.44 -17.05 -37.25
C GLN A 487 -6.98 -18.44 -37.61
N ARG A 488 -7.55 -19.17 -36.63
CA ARG A 488 -8.19 -20.47 -36.87
C ARG A 488 -9.36 -20.39 -37.87
N ALA A 489 -10.05 -19.25 -37.97
CA ALA A 489 -11.09 -19.04 -38.98
C ALA A 489 -10.49 -18.84 -40.38
N ARG A 490 -9.39 -18.09 -40.50
CA ARG A 490 -8.62 -17.92 -41.75
C ARG A 490 -8.06 -19.25 -42.26
N ASP A 491 -7.40 -20.01 -41.40
CA ASP A 491 -6.82 -21.32 -41.76
C ASP A 491 -7.92 -22.28 -42.26
N ARG A 492 -9.05 -22.37 -41.54
CA ARG A 492 -10.21 -23.18 -41.95
C ARG A 492 -10.89 -22.69 -43.23
N ALA A 493 -10.80 -21.40 -43.57
CA ALA A 493 -11.30 -20.89 -44.84
C ALA A 493 -10.35 -21.27 -45.99
N HIS A 494 -9.04 -21.21 -45.76
CA HIS A 494 -8.02 -21.66 -46.71
C HIS A 494 -8.15 -23.16 -47.01
N ASP A 495 -8.26 -24.00 -45.99
CA ASP A 495 -8.45 -25.45 -46.14
C ASP A 495 -9.76 -25.84 -46.86
N ARG A 496 -10.80 -25.00 -46.79
CA ARG A 496 -12.05 -25.21 -47.54
C ARG A 496 -11.85 -24.84 -49.00
N ALA A 497 -11.27 -23.66 -49.26
CA ALA A 497 -10.96 -23.22 -50.62
C ALA A 497 -10.07 -24.22 -51.38
N GLN A 498 -9.06 -24.80 -50.71
CA GLN A 498 -8.23 -25.87 -51.29
C GLN A 498 -9.04 -27.14 -51.62
N ARG A 499 -9.84 -27.65 -50.66
CA ARG A 499 -10.64 -28.88 -50.86
C ARG A 499 -11.76 -28.73 -51.89
N ASP A 500 -12.33 -27.53 -52.02
CA ASP A 500 -13.31 -27.24 -53.08
C ASP A 500 -12.62 -27.16 -54.45
N HIS A 501 -11.36 -26.68 -54.52
CA HIS A 501 -10.52 -26.78 -55.72
C HIS A 501 -10.24 -28.23 -56.13
N GLU A 502 -9.87 -29.11 -55.18
CA GLU A 502 -9.64 -30.53 -55.45
C GLU A 502 -10.92 -31.27 -55.88
N ARG A 503 -12.07 -30.93 -55.28
CA ARG A 503 -13.36 -31.52 -55.66
C ARG A 503 -13.82 -31.10 -57.05
N ALA A 504 -13.54 -29.87 -57.47
CA ALA A 504 -13.83 -29.40 -58.83
C ALA A 504 -13.03 -30.14 -59.92
N ALA A 505 -11.91 -30.80 -59.58
CA ALA A 505 -11.08 -31.54 -60.52
C ALA A 505 -11.59 -32.96 -60.87
N ARG A 506 -12.65 -33.47 -60.20
CA ARG A 506 -13.18 -34.83 -60.42
C ARG A 506 -14.47 -34.84 -61.26
N PHE A 507 -14.32 -34.96 -62.57
CA PHE A 507 -15.44 -35.15 -63.50
C PHE A 507 -15.97 -36.59 -63.47
N ASN A 508 -17.22 -36.78 -63.02
CA ASN A 508 -17.95 -38.04 -63.10
C ASN A 508 -18.93 -38.02 -64.29
N PHE A 509 -18.87 -39.02 -65.18
CA PHE A 509 -19.92 -39.27 -66.18
C PHE A 509 -20.44 -40.73 -66.11
N ARG A 510 -21.70 -40.93 -66.48
CA ARG A 510 -22.40 -42.22 -66.44
C ARG A 510 -22.64 -42.74 -67.86
N VAL A 511 -22.30 -44.00 -68.12
CA VAL A 511 -22.74 -44.78 -69.29
C VAL A 511 -23.10 -46.19 -68.82
N ASN A 512 -24.32 -46.64 -69.15
CA ASN A 512 -24.87 -47.99 -68.89
C ASN A 512 -24.39 -48.69 -67.61
N GLU A 513 -24.88 -48.20 -66.47
CA GLU A 513 -24.94 -48.90 -65.17
C GLU A 513 -23.60 -49.37 -64.55
N ARG A 514 -22.44 -48.85 -65.00
CA ARG A 514 -21.18 -48.98 -64.25
C ARG A 514 -20.58 -47.61 -63.92
N GLN A 515 -20.39 -47.36 -62.63
CA GLN A 515 -19.61 -46.23 -62.15
C GLN A 515 -18.11 -46.52 -62.32
N TRP A 516 -17.40 -45.61 -62.96
CA TRP A 516 -15.94 -45.61 -63.03
C TRP A 516 -15.43 -44.32 -62.40
N SER A 517 -14.66 -44.43 -61.31
CA SER A 517 -13.78 -43.35 -60.87
C SER A 517 -12.41 -43.55 -61.52
N MET A 518 -11.86 -42.52 -62.14
CA MET A 518 -10.56 -42.59 -62.79
C MET A 518 -9.66 -41.47 -62.26
N ASP A 519 -8.54 -41.84 -61.63
CA ASP A 519 -7.53 -40.87 -61.20
C ASP A 519 -6.76 -40.30 -62.41
N PRO A 520 -6.38 -39.01 -62.37
CA PRO A 520 -5.75 -38.31 -63.50
C PRO A 520 -4.42 -38.93 -63.94
N GLU A 521 -3.67 -39.55 -63.03
CA GLU A 521 -2.42 -40.27 -63.34
C GLU A 521 -2.60 -41.48 -64.25
N ARG A 522 -3.82 -42.02 -64.39
CA ARG A 522 -4.10 -43.13 -65.29
C ARG A 522 -4.29 -42.66 -66.73
N ILE A 523 -4.82 -41.44 -66.90
CA ILE A 523 -4.98 -40.82 -68.23
C ILE A 523 -3.61 -40.51 -68.82
N ASN A 524 -2.69 -39.89 -68.05
CA ASN A 524 -1.32 -39.66 -68.52
C ASN A 524 -0.62 -40.95 -68.92
N ARG A 525 -0.71 -42.03 -68.10
CA ARG A 525 -0.12 -43.34 -68.46
C ARG A 525 -0.73 -43.96 -69.72
N ILE A 526 -2.03 -43.80 -69.96
CA ILE A 526 -2.69 -44.31 -71.18
C ILE A 526 -2.30 -43.47 -72.41
N VAL A 527 -2.21 -42.14 -72.28
CA VAL A 527 -1.75 -41.24 -73.35
C VAL A 527 -0.28 -41.49 -73.68
N GLU A 528 0.57 -41.68 -72.67
CA GLU A 528 2.00 -41.97 -72.83
C GLU A 528 2.24 -43.36 -73.44
N GLN A 529 1.45 -44.39 -73.05
CA GLN A 529 1.46 -45.69 -73.73
C GLN A 529 0.95 -45.59 -75.18
N ALA A 530 -0.11 -44.82 -75.45
CA ALA A 530 -0.63 -44.62 -76.80
C ALA A 530 0.37 -43.86 -77.69
N GLN A 531 1.07 -42.87 -77.15
CA GLN A 531 2.15 -42.14 -77.83
C GLN A 531 3.36 -43.03 -78.09
N ARG A 532 3.79 -43.88 -77.13
CA ARG A 532 4.84 -44.88 -77.38
C ARG A 532 4.44 -45.85 -78.48
N ALA A 533 3.28 -46.50 -78.37
CA ALA A 533 2.80 -47.45 -79.38
C ALA A 533 2.64 -46.82 -80.77
N ALA A 534 2.19 -45.56 -80.85
CA ALA A 534 2.15 -44.81 -82.11
C ALA A 534 3.55 -44.51 -82.65
N SER A 535 4.50 -44.10 -81.81
CA SER A 535 5.89 -43.85 -82.22
C SER A 535 6.59 -45.11 -82.71
N GLU A 536 6.44 -46.24 -82.00
CA GLU A 536 6.99 -47.54 -82.39
C GLU A 536 6.37 -48.05 -83.70
N GLY A 537 5.06 -47.87 -83.91
CA GLY A 537 4.39 -48.18 -85.17
C GLY A 537 4.88 -47.33 -86.36
N VAL A 538 5.18 -46.05 -86.13
CA VAL A 538 5.76 -45.15 -87.15
C VAL A 538 7.22 -45.48 -87.43
N GLN A 539 8.01 -45.84 -86.41
CA GLN A 539 9.42 -46.21 -86.56
C GLN A 539 9.58 -47.53 -87.32
N GLY A 540 8.78 -48.55 -86.99
CA GLY A 540 8.75 -49.82 -87.73
C GLY A 540 8.29 -49.67 -89.19
N ALA A 541 7.37 -48.73 -89.46
CA ALA A 541 6.96 -48.40 -90.82
C ALA A 541 8.07 -47.68 -91.62
N LEU A 542 8.88 -46.84 -90.97
CA LEU A 542 10.03 -46.18 -91.60
C LEU A 542 11.20 -47.15 -91.84
N GLU A 543 11.49 -48.05 -90.90
CA GLU A 543 12.57 -49.04 -91.04
C GLU A 543 12.30 -50.05 -92.17
N ALA A 544 11.02 -50.42 -92.37
CA ALA A 544 10.58 -51.21 -93.51
C ALA A 544 10.76 -50.49 -94.87
N VAL A 545 10.63 -49.16 -94.90
CA VAL A 545 10.91 -48.32 -96.08
C VAL A 545 12.42 -48.12 -96.28
N GLU A 546 13.20 -48.04 -95.21
CA GLU A 546 14.66 -47.88 -95.28
C GLU A 546 15.36 -49.17 -95.76
N GLN A 547 14.87 -50.36 -95.38
CA GLN A 547 15.30 -51.62 -95.98
C GLN A 547 14.95 -51.71 -97.47
N ALA A 548 13.83 -51.12 -97.92
CA ALA A 548 13.47 -51.08 -99.35
C ALA A 548 14.36 -50.09 -100.15
N LEU A 549 14.87 -49.03 -99.53
CA LEU A 549 15.73 -48.02 -100.16
C LEU A 549 17.22 -48.41 -100.24
N LYS A 550 17.70 -49.33 -99.39
CA LYS A 550 19.10 -49.81 -99.39
C LYS A 550 19.54 -50.58 -100.66
N ASN A 551 18.63 -50.84 -101.59
CA ASN A 551 18.90 -51.54 -102.85
C ASN A 551 19.20 -50.62 -104.07
N MET A 552 19.42 -49.31 -103.88
CA MET A 552 19.85 -48.40 -104.96
C MET A 552 21.15 -47.64 -104.65
N ASN A 553 21.94 -47.40 -105.71
CA ASN A 553 23.36 -47.05 -105.70
C ASN A 553 23.64 -45.55 -106.01
N VAL A 554 24.94 -45.17 -106.08
CA VAL A 554 25.57 -43.93 -106.61
C VAL A 554 25.59 -42.63 -105.72
N PRO A 555 26.58 -41.70 -105.87
CA PRO A 555 27.43 -41.33 -104.70
C PRO A 555 27.90 -39.84 -104.55
N GLN A 556 28.78 -39.61 -103.56
CA GLN A 556 29.76 -38.51 -103.37
C GLN A 556 29.36 -37.11 -102.81
N ARG A 557 30.30 -36.56 -102.01
CA ARG A 557 30.42 -35.24 -101.33
C ARG A 557 31.23 -34.26 -102.21
N PRO A 558 31.23 -32.90 -102.02
CA PRO A 558 31.89 -32.17 -100.89
C PRO A 558 31.29 -30.74 -100.61
N PRO A 559 32.00 -29.72 -100.04
CA PRO A 559 32.77 -29.58 -98.79
C PRO A 559 32.27 -28.46 -97.81
N MET A 560 32.96 -28.26 -96.67
CA MET A 560 32.75 -27.22 -95.61
C MET A 560 33.57 -25.92 -95.90
N PRO A 561 33.40 -24.74 -95.22
CA PRO A 561 33.87 -24.45 -93.83
C PRO A 561 33.12 -23.27 -93.12
N PRO A 562 33.64 -22.56 -92.07
CA PRO A 562 34.58 -22.89 -90.98
C PRO A 562 34.00 -22.70 -89.55
N SER A 563 34.76 -23.08 -88.51
CA SER A 563 34.51 -22.75 -87.10
C SER A 563 35.82 -22.57 -86.30
N ALA A 564 35.86 -21.67 -85.31
CA ALA A 564 36.92 -21.51 -84.29
C ALA A 564 36.54 -20.44 -83.24
N PRO A 565 37.13 -20.42 -82.01
CA PRO A 565 37.56 -21.57 -81.20
C PRO A 565 37.17 -21.52 -79.69
N MET A 566 37.27 -22.72 -79.08
CA MET A 566 37.32 -23.16 -77.67
C MET A 566 38.28 -22.35 -76.74
N PRO A 567 38.31 -22.50 -75.37
CA PRO A 567 38.58 -23.78 -74.64
C PRO A 567 38.06 -23.88 -73.15
N PRO A 568 38.53 -24.80 -72.25
CA PRO A 568 37.96 -26.17 -72.17
C PRO A 568 37.83 -26.85 -70.76
N THR A 569 37.01 -27.92 -70.67
CA THR A 569 37.24 -29.21 -69.92
C THR A 569 37.36 -29.26 -68.36
N PRO A 570 37.28 -30.45 -67.69
CA PRO A 570 36.24 -31.51 -67.77
C PRO A 570 35.91 -32.09 -66.31
N PRO A 571 35.69 -33.40 -65.98
CA PRO A 571 34.78 -33.80 -64.87
C PRO A 571 35.46 -34.61 -63.72
N ILE A 572 34.69 -35.22 -62.79
CA ILE A 572 34.65 -36.69 -62.45
C ILE A 572 33.95 -37.01 -61.08
N PRO A 573 33.30 -38.20 -60.88
CA PRO A 573 32.68 -38.70 -59.60
C PRO A 573 33.60 -39.73 -58.84
N PRO A 574 33.27 -40.45 -57.71
CA PRO A 574 31.93 -40.95 -57.29
C PRO A 574 31.61 -41.14 -55.76
N VAL A 575 30.47 -41.82 -55.57
CA VAL A 575 29.73 -42.50 -54.46
C VAL A 575 30.56 -43.46 -53.50
N PRO A 576 29.96 -44.28 -52.56
CA PRO A 576 29.75 -44.15 -51.08
C PRO A 576 30.58 -45.16 -50.20
N PRO A 577 30.05 -45.89 -49.15
CA PRO A 577 29.69 -45.56 -47.75
C PRO A 577 30.50 -46.38 -46.67
N VAL A 578 30.02 -46.44 -45.39
CA VAL A 578 30.01 -47.60 -44.41
C VAL A 578 30.52 -47.33 -42.96
N GLN A 579 29.59 -47.49 -42.00
CA GLN A 579 29.64 -48.04 -40.60
C GLN A 579 30.84 -47.84 -39.62
N GLY A 580 30.51 -47.64 -38.32
CA GLY A 580 31.42 -47.96 -37.18
C GLY A 580 31.05 -47.38 -35.79
N GLN A 581 30.49 -48.20 -34.89
CA GLN A 581 30.48 -48.03 -33.40
C GLN A 581 31.75 -48.70 -32.78
N PRO A 582 32.03 -48.84 -31.44
CA PRO A 582 31.19 -48.63 -30.22
C PRO A 582 31.85 -48.10 -28.90
N SER A 583 31.00 -47.79 -27.87
CA SER A 583 31.17 -48.05 -26.39
C SER A 583 32.30 -47.33 -25.58
N TRP A 584 32.25 -47.06 -24.26
CA TRP A 584 31.48 -47.53 -23.06
C TRP A 584 31.15 -46.33 -22.12
N GLY A 585 30.12 -46.28 -21.24
CA GLY A 585 29.99 -46.93 -19.91
C GLY A 585 30.39 -45.97 -18.76
N THR A 586 29.80 -45.89 -17.54
CA THR A 586 28.97 -46.83 -16.76
C THR A 586 28.39 -46.20 -15.45
N LEU A 587 27.07 -46.35 -15.18
CA LEU A 587 26.33 -46.38 -13.87
C LEU A 587 26.41 -45.16 -12.88
N ALA A 588 25.46 -44.94 -11.93
CA ALA A 588 24.47 -45.84 -11.30
C ALA A 588 23.10 -45.20 -10.94
N THR A 589 22.12 -46.09 -10.68
CA THR A 589 20.71 -45.92 -10.24
C THR A 589 20.59 -46.22 -8.71
N PRO A 590 19.41 -46.46 -8.03
CA PRO A 590 17.99 -46.61 -8.43
C PRO A 590 16.98 -45.83 -7.50
N GLU A 591 15.65 -45.99 -7.42
CA GLU A 591 14.66 -47.05 -7.76
C GLU A 591 13.32 -46.52 -8.32
N ALA A 592 12.51 -47.41 -8.91
CA ALA A 592 11.13 -47.19 -9.39
C ALA A 592 10.11 -47.80 -8.41
N ASN A 593 8.84 -47.37 -8.36
CA ASN A 593 7.63 -47.92 -9.04
C ASN A 593 6.39 -47.45 -8.22
N GLN A 594 5.12 -47.49 -8.62
CA GLN A 594 4.39 -48.11 -9.74
C GLN A 594 3.03 -47.39 -9.95
N GLN A 595 2.33 -47.63 -11.07
CA GLN A 595 0.94 -47.17 -11.26
C GLN A 595 -0.09 -48.03 -10.50
N GLN A 596 -1.26 -47.46 -10.15
CA GLN A 596 -2.58 -48.04 -10.46
C GLN A 596 -3.81 -47.12 -10.25
N ASN A 597 -4.43 -46.75 -11.38
CA ASN A 597 -5.87 -46.67 -11.75
C ASN A 597 -7.05 -46.67 -10.74
N PHE A 598 -8.10 -45.91 -11.13
CA PHE A 598 -9.53 -45.89 -10.72
C PHE A 598 -9.84 -45.54 -9.24
N ASP A 599 -10.77 -44.63 -8.92
CA ASP A 599 -12.20 -44.78 -9.23
C ASP A 599 -13.02 -43.46 -9.29
N GLU A 600 -14.28 -43.59 -9.72
CA GLU A 600 -15.24 -42.53 -10.03
C GLU A 600 -16.27 -42.28 -8.89
N ARG A 601 -16.48 -41.02 -8.45
CA ARG A 601 -17.79 -40.57 -7.87
C ARG A 601 -17.97 -39.06 -7.59
N ALA A 602 -19.06 -38.54 -8.18
CA ALA A 602 -20.07 -37.61 -7.64
C ALA A 602 -19.70 -36.27 -6.95
N GLN A 603 -20.40 -35.21 -7.41
CA GLN A 603 -20.53 -33.88 -6.79
C GLN A 603 -21.31 -33.94 -5.44
N PRO A 604 -21.46 -32.80 -4.74
CA PRO A 604 -22.70 -32.04 -4.95
C PRO A 604 -22.51 -30.54 -5.22
N GLU A 605 -23.48 -29.96 -5.93
CA GLU A 605 -23.61 -28.54 -6.25
C GLU A 605 -24.42 -27.79 -5.18
N VAL A 606 -24.18 -26.49 -5.02
CA VAL A 606 -25.06 -25.53 -4.30
C VAL A 606 -25.10 -24.24 -5.15
N PRO A 607 -26.27 -23.55 -5.30
CA PRO A 607 -26.55 -22.81 -6.54
C PRO A 607 -26.08 -21.34 -6.58
N VAL A 608 -25.89 -20.85 -7.82
CA VAL A 608 -25.73 -19.43 -8.16
C VAL A 608 -27.11 -18.81 -8.45
N ALA A 609 -27.38 -17.62 -7.91
CA ALA A 609 -28.57 -16.83 -8.23
C ALA A 609 -28.38 -16.00 -9.52
N PRO A 610 -29.46 -15.64 -10.26
CA PRO A 610 -29.34 -15.09 -11.61
C PRO A 610 -28.83 -13.63 -11.65
N GLN A 611 -28.20 -13.28 -12.77
CA GLN A 611 -27.88 -11.91 -13.15
C GLN A 611 -29.13 -11.21 -13.68
N GLU A 612 -29.28 -9.92 -13.38
CA GLU A 612 -30.24 -9.04 -14.06
C GLU A 612 -29.50 -7.99 -14.92
N GLU A 613 -30.21 -7.40 -15.87
CA GLU A 613 -29.64 -6.92 -17.13
C GLU A 613 -29.04 -5.49 -17.07
N ALA A 614 -28.09 -5.22 -17.97
CA ALA A 614 -27.48 -3.90 -18.13
C ALA A 614 -28.02 -3.17 -19.37
N GLN A 615 -28.38 -1.88 -19.23
CA GLN A 615 -28.33 -0.81 -20.25
C GLN A 615 -28.97 0.51 -19.73
N PRO A 616 -28.67 1.68 -20.31
CA PRO A 616 -27.36 2.33 -20.35
C PRO A 616 -27.43 3.79 -19.84
N VAL A 617 -26.30 4.46 -19.63
CA VAL A 617 -26.30 5.93 -19.47
C VAL A 617 -25.17 6.58 -20.27
N SER A 618 -25.52 7.62 -21.01
CA SER A 618 -24.67 8.42 -21.87
C SER A 618 -24.22 9.72 -21.19
N ASN A 619 -23.05 10.23 -21.59
CA ASN A 619 -22.48 11.52 -21.18
C ASN A 619 -23.47 12.70 -21.30
N GLU A 620 -23.39 13.70 -20.40
CA GLU A 620 -22.68 14.97 -20.68
C GLU A 620 -22.68 15.99 -19.49
N THR A 621 -21.49 16.55 -19.23
CA THR A 621 -21.13 17.91 -18.72
C THR A 621 -21.73 18.57 -17.46
N ALA A 622 -20.81 18.87 -16.53
CA ALA A 622 -20.51 20.20 -15.94
C ALA A 622 -21.32 20.81 -14.76
N ALA A 623 -20.64 20.85 -13.59
CA ALA A 623 -20.46 21.97 -12.65
C ALA A 623 -21.67 22.75 -12.04
N ALA A 624 -21.93 22.53 -10.75
CA ALA A 624 -22.37 23.55 -9.76
C ALA A 624 -22.18 23.05 -8.31
N ARG A 625 -22.12 23.97 -7.33
CA ARG A 625 -22.02 23.71 -5.89
C ARG A 625 -23.39 23.47 -5.22
N GLU A 626 -23.35 22.80 -4.06
CA GLU A 626 -24.31 22.84 -2.92
C GLU A 626 -25.79 22.47 -3.14
N ALA A 627 -26.22 21.37 -2.49
CA ALA A 627 -27.37 21.28 -1.55
C ALA A 627 -27.83 19.82 -1.36
N THR A 628 -28.00 19.38 -0.11
CA THR A 628 -28.76 18.15 0.20
C THR A 628 -30.25 18.37 -0.11
N PRO A 629 -30.95 17.40 -0.74
CA PRO A 629 -32.38 17.54 -1.01
C PRO A 629 -33.20 17.46 0.29
N PRO A 630 -34.35 18.14 0.38
CA PRO A 630 -35.25 18.00 1.51
C PRO A 630 -35.89 16.60 1.52
N VAL A 631 -35.81 15.92 2.67
CA VAL A 631 -36.48 14.62 2.88
C VAL A 631 -37.98 14.84 2.96
N ASP A 632 -38.77 14.09 2.18
CA ASP A 632 -40.22 14.11 2.23
C ASP A 632 -40.70 13.22 3.39
N VAL A 633 -40.77 13.83 4.59
CA VAL A 633 -41.07 13.18 5.87
C VAL A 633 -42.35 12.34 5.83
N GLU A 634 -43.37 12.77 5.07
CA GLU A 634 -44.64 12.05 4.95
C GLU A 634 -44.45 10.73 4.16
N GLN A 635 -43.53 10.71 3.19
CA GLN A 635 -43.23 9.53 2.38
C GLN A 635 -42.47 8.44 3.16
N GLU A 636 -41.52 8.84 4.01
CA GLU A 636 -40.82 7.90 4.91
C GLU A 636 -41.75 7.37 6.01
N ARG A 637 -42.68 8.21 6.49
CA ARG A 637 -43.72 7.80 7.43
C ARG A 637 -44.64 6.71 6.87
N GLU A 638 -45.10 6.86 5.62
CA GLU A 638 -45.87 5.82 4.93
C GLU A 638 -45.06 4.53 4.72
N ALA A 639 -43.76 4.64 4.41
CA ALA A 639 -42.89 3.50 4.26
C ALA A 639 -42.74 2.69 5.55
N ILE A 640 -42.54 3.35 6.70
CA ILE A 640 -42.42 2.68 8.01
C ILE A 640 -43.74 2.00 8.39
N LEU A 641 -44.87 2.69 8.28
CA LEU A 641 -46.19 2.09 8.55
C LEU A 641 -46.47 0.86 7.68
N ARG A 642 -46.01 0.87 6.43
CA ARG A 642 -46.08 -0.29 5.53
C ARG A 642 -45.15 -1.43 5.96
N MET A 643 -43.94 -1.14 6.45
CA MET A 643 -43.03 -2.17 6.96
C MET A 643 -43.55 -2.84 8.24
N ILE A 644 -44.26 -2.11 9.12
CA ILE A 644 -45.00 -2.70 10.25
C ILE A 644 -46.12 -3.61 9.72
N ALA A 645 -46.91 -3.15 8.75
CA ALA A 645 -48.02 -3.93 8.18
C ALA A 645 -47.57 -5.19 7.42
N GLU A 646 -46.38 -5.16 6.80
CA GLU A 646 -45.73 -6.31 6.18
C GLU A 646 -44.96 -7.20 7.18
N GLY A 647 -44.94 -6.84 8.47
CA GLY A 647 -44.30 -7.61 9.55
C GLY A 647 -42.77 -7.66 9.47
N ARG A 648 -42.14 -6.69 8.78
CA ARG A 648 -40.68 -6.62 8.60
C ARG A 648 -39.95 -5.96 9.76
N ILE A 649 -40.66 -5.13 10.52
CA ILE A 649 -40.22 -4.47 11.75
C ILE A 649 -41.29 -4.64 12.82
N THR A 650 -40.88 -4.66 14.08
CA THR A 650 -41.84 -4.72 15.20
C THR A 650 -42.61 -3.40 15.34
N PRO A 651 -43.81 -3.40 15.95
CA PRO A 651 -44.53 -2.17 16.26
C PRO A 651 -43.71 -1.20 17.11
N GLU A 652 -42.90 -1.72 18.03
CA GLU A 652 -42.05 -0.94 18.94
C GLU A 652 -40.87 -0.26 18.21
N GLU A 653 -40.18 -0.97 17.32
CA GLU A 653 -39.16 -0.38 16.43
C GLU A 653 -39.77 0.64 15.46
N GLY A 654 -40.98 0.36 14.98
CA GLY A 654 -41.74 1.26 14.12
C GLY A 654 -42.07 2.59 14.82
N ASP A 655 -42.50 2.56 16.08
CA ASP A 655 -42.79 3.78 16.85
C ASP A 655 -41.53 4.62 17.08
N MET A 656 -40.38 3.99 17.39
CA MET A 656 -39.09 4.68 17.52
C MET A 656 -38.64 5.37 16.22
N LEU A 657 -38.84 4.72 15.07
CA LEU A 657 -38.51 5.31 13.77
C LEU A 657 -39.47 6.45 13.39
N LEU A 658 -40.74 6.35 13.77
CA LEU A 658 -41.73 7.42 13.59
C LEU A 658 -41.46 8.63 14.51
N GLU A 659 -40.93 8.41 15.71
CA GLU A 659 -40.49 9.47 16.63
C GLU A 659 -39.21 10.15 16.13
N ALA A 660 -38.26 9.39 15.57
CA ALA A 660 -37.04 9.93 14.96
C ALA A 660 -37.30 10.80 13.70
N LEU A 661 -38.41 10.55 12.99
CA LEU A 661 -38.90 11.37 11.87
C LEU A 661 -39.71 12.60 12.31
N GLY A 662 -39.91 12.81 13.61
CA GLY A 662 -40.96 13.67 14.16
C GLY A 662 -40.50 14.76 15.13
N ASN A 663 -39.60 15.66 14.70
CA ASN A 663 -39.47 17.00 15.29
C ASN A 663 -39.02 18.05 14.25
#